data_AF-A0A954L2E5-F1
#
_entry.id   AF-A0A954L2E5-F1
#
_cell.length_a   1.000
_cell.length_b   1.000
_cell.length_c   1.000
_cell.angle_alpha   90.00
_cell.angle_beta   90.00
_cell.angle_gamma   90.00
#
_symmetry.space_group_name_H-M   'P 1'
#
loop_
_entity.id
_entity.type
_entity.pdbx_description
1 polymer ?
#
loop_
_entity_poly.entity_id
_entity_poly.type
_entity_poly.pdbx_seq_one_letter_code
_entity_poly.pdbx_strand_id
1 'polypeptide(L)'
;MTRTPMVQLLKRLYRPIIRGRRRRRMRQHATPEVLERRIALTTFFYESFEAGLSADWTVTAVDPEARVSVRDLAAEGIISNPTAVVFTQNGNNHALAFDSSRASGDSNKDLGIAVVRIDLTGMTDGILTYHHFEGGDNNDVLPDQHSLTTQGDGLAVSRDGVTWYRLIDINGGDLNRSGDGLWQMHEIDLGGELSRINSTFSAGLAFDASLRLKFSQYDSRSLPTHGWAIDEIRIQDQADTFTPDRPRGAFHRFNLAGENDNDYYFRAAVYGTPDASTPIVILVHGSDGDPNFSGYSWRWHNFVSDPANGIDSLIVITPAFVEAVAPGRFNTPVRYPFLSWNTSTDAAADLALLDTIDSVTQFGIGDGNHLRLWGFSAGGQFVGRFTAAHPDRVGAAVVGGPSSQILPDEDISFGYGFGRELSLPEPTGVTLNVDDYLRTRIMFWVGQDDDDPNHPQLGRSPSLDSVQGITRLQRSINQFEAVHREAMTRGLGSGEFEYELFVSEGDGHGWGSNDIPGIYEFMTRDVSLQQSPMKLYPRLVRKESINVTTDVLPQHIDKLHSAEDVFLELWVESPSTGEQVSGGTLDLFFEPGQFDVLGLSHGLYAGQPTGTIDEAAGRVRTFGGRLTAAAGNGRYSLFGRIQLKVASGIAADTQAFLALQRDDQTKFLLSSGSEHRTDLMPLPTTLISPSGINSIQGLVFSDLNGDGIQQAAESGTPGRTVLVSASVNGSAASGQSGVEPDNPFGGGAYLQDIN
;
A
#
# COMPACT_ATOMS: atom_id res chain seq x y z
N MET A 1 -13.92 10.01 65.70
CA MET A 1 -12.99 10.96 66.36
C MET A 1 -11.59 10.37 66.24
N THR A 2 -10.86 10.77 65.19
CA THR A 2 -9.65 11.64 65.23
C THR A 2 -8.39 10.90 65.67
N ARG A 3 -7.22 10.98 65.02
CA ARG A 3 -6.74 11.59 63.77
C ARG A 3 -5.30 11.06 63.58
N THR A 4 -4.90 10.85 62.32
CA THR A 4 -3.56 10.54 61.79
C THR A 4 -2.57 11.71 61.98
N PRO A 5 -1.23 11.50 61.85
CA PRO A 5 -0.48 11.90 60.63
C PRO A 5 0.52 10.83 60.13
N MET A 6 0.61 10.54 58.81
CA MET A 6 1.60 11.06 57.80
C MET A 6 3.06 10.67 58.13
N VAL A 7 3.95 10.18 57.25
CA VAL A 7 4.04 10.12 55.77
C VAL A 7 5.33 9.31 55.40
N GLN A 8 5.33 8.62 54.23
CA GLN A 8 6.50 8.12 53.42
C GLN A 8 7.34 6.94 53.96
N LEU A 9 7.84 5.94 53.20
CA LEU A 9 8.12 5.83 51.75
C LEU A 9 8.35 4.34 51.33
N LEU A 10 7.78 3.94 50.17
CA LEU A 10 8.22 2.94 49.17
C LEU A 10 8.67 1.50 49.57
N LYS A 11 7.82 0.50 49.20
CA LYS A 11 8.15 -0.65 48.30
C LYS A 11 6.97 -1.62 48.19
N ARG A 12 6.14 -1.42 47.17
CA ARG A 12 5.19 -2.37 46.57
C ARG A 12 5.46 -2.38 45.06
N LEU A 13 5.00 -3.44 44.38
CA LEU A 13 5.02 -3.73 42.93
C LEU A 13 6.22 -4.63 42.56
N TYR A 14 6.13 -5.77 41.86
CA TYR A 14 5.11 -6.36 40.99
C TYR A 14 5.36 -7.89 40.90
N ARG A 15 4.31 -8.73 40.88
CA ARG A 15 4.30 -10.11 40.32
C ARG A 15 2.91 -10.34 39.71
N PRO A 16 2.77 -10.63 38.40
CA PRO A 16 1.47 -10.98 37.82
C PRO A 16 1.17 -12.48 37.98
N ILE A 17 -0.08 -12.76 38.32
CA ILE A 17 -0.68 -14.10 38.40
C ILE A 17 -1.30 -14.43 37.05
N ILE A 18 -0.89 -15.56 36.48
CA ILE A 18 -1.48 -16.20 35.30
C ILE A 18 -2.91 -16.67 35.66
N ARG A 19 -3.93 -16.12 34.98
CA ARG A 19 -5.25 -16.74 34.83
C ARG A 19 -5.79 -16.48 33.42
N GLY A 20 -5.81 -17.54 32.61
CA GLY A 20 -6.46 -17.53 31.31
C GLY A 20 -7.95 -17.21 31.41
N ARG A 21 -8.39 -16.26 30.60
CA ARG A 21 -9.81 -16.06 30.25
C ARG A 21 -10.02 -16.59 28.84
N ARG A 22 -10.57 -17.82 28.74
CA ARG A 22 -11.27 -18.28 27.55
C ARG A 22 -12.47 -17.36 27.32
N ARG A 23 -12.42 -16.44 26.34
CA ARG A 23 -13.62 -15.78 25.81
C ARG A 23 -14.27 -16.72 24.79
N ARG A 24 -15.32 -17.39 25.23
CA ARG A 24 -16.26 -18.14 24.39
C ARG A 24 -17.10 -17.08 23.64
N ARG A 25 -16.71 -16.67 22.43
CA ARG A 25 -17.59 -15.86 21.57
C ARG A 25 -18.78 -16.74 21.18
N MET A 26 -19.95 -16.45 21.75
CA MET A 26 -21.20 -16.96 21.21
C MET A 26 -21.37 -16.32 19.82
N ARG A 27 -21.44 -17.16 18.78
CA ARG A 27 -22.07 -16.79 17.51
C ARG A 27 -23.55 -16.50 17.81
N GLN A 28 -23.88 -15.26 18.14
CA GLN A 28 -25.23 -14.76 17.89
C GLN A 28 -25.21 -14.21 16.47
N HIS A 29 -25.74 -14.99 15.54
CA HIS A 29 -26.16 -14.47 14.26
C HIS A 29 -27.15 -13.33 14.56
N ALA A 30 -26.77 -12.09 14.24
CA ALA A 30 -27.73 -11.01 14.18
C ALA A 30 -28.75 -11.38 13.10
N THR A 31 -30.01 -11.59 13.52
CA THR A 31 -31.11 -11.77 12.57
C THR A 31 -31.31 -10.47 11.79
N PRO A 32 -31.76 -10.51 10.51
CA PRO A 32 -31.97 -9.33 9.68
C PRO A 32 -32.80 -8.21 10.36
N GLU A 33 -33.73 -8.57 11.25
CA GLU A 33 -34.55 -7.64 12.04
C GLU A 33 -33.77 -6.78 13.05
N VAL A 34 -32.53 -7.14 13.41
CA VAL A 34 -31.64 -6.34 14.28
C VAL A 34 -30.93 -5.25 13.47
N LEU A 35 -30.75 -5.44 12.16
CA LEU A 35 -30.14 -4.47 11.26
C LEU A 35 -31.14 -3.32 10.94
N GLU A 36 -32.41 -3.64 10.71
CA GLU A 36 -33.46 -2.64 10.44
C GLU A 36 -33.82 -1.77 11.65
N ARG A 37 -33.60 -2.25 12.88
CA ARG A 37 -33.94 -1.50 14.11
C ARG A 37 -32.86 -0.55 14.62
N ARG A 38 -31.69 -0.47 13.97
CA ARG A 38 -30.65 0.52 14.28
C ARG A 38 -30.70 1.79 13.42
N ILE A 39 -31.66 1.90 12.48
CA ILE A 39 -31.94 3.14 11.72
C ILE A 39 -32.80 4.11 12.56
N ALA A 40 -32.48 4.25 13.85
CA ALA A 40 -33.20 5.14 14.76
C ALA A 40 -32.33 6.37 15.05
N LEU A 41 -32.47 7.39 14.20
CA LEU A 41 -32.10 8.79 14.44
C LEU A 41 -30.68 9.00 15.02
N THR A 42 -29.65 8.78 14.21
CA THR A 42 -28.40 9.52 14.39
C THR A 42 -28.70 10.99 14.10
N THR A 43 -28.47 11.88 15.07
CA THR A 43 -28.47 13.33 14.82
C THR A 43 -27.28 13.62 13.90
N PHE A 44 -27.53 13.82 12.61
CA PHE A 44 -26.50 14.11 11.61
C PHE A 44 -26.79 15.44 10.92
N PHE A 45 -25.75 16.22 10.67
CA PHE A 45 -25.79 17.37 9.77
C PHE A 45 -25.31 16.94 8.39
N TYR A 46 -25.99 17.37 7.34
CA TYR A 46 -25.59 17.18 5.96
C TYR A 46 -25.99 18.38 5.12
N GLU A 47 -25.07 18.92 4.35
CA GLU A 47 -25.31 19.97 3.37
C GLU A 47 -24.63 19.60 2.04
N SER A 48 -25.40 19.71 0.96
CA SER A 48 -24.92 19.79 -0.41
C SER A 48 -25.72 20.87 -1.12
N PHE A 49 -25.09 21.60 -2.04
CA PHE A 49 -25.61 22.88 -2.52
C PHE A 49 -26.59 22.77 -3.71
N GLU A 50 -27.13 21.57 -3.95
CA GLU A 50 -28.06 21.29 -5.05
C GLU A 50 -29.36 22.07 -5.01
N ALA A 51 -29.83 22.40 -3.80
CA ALA A 51 -31.02 23.23 -3.59
C ALA A 51 -30.67 24.73 -3.46
N GLY A 52 -29.40 25.11 -3.68
CA GLY A 52 -28.87 26.42 -3.35
C GLY A 52 -28.55 26.57 -1.85
N LEU A 53 -28.29 27.81 -1.40
CA LEU A 53 -28.00 28.10 0.01
C LEU A 53 -29.27 28.16 0.85
N SER A 54 -29.31 27.38 1.93
CA SER A 54 -30.34 27.49 2.95
C SER A 54 -30.23 28.81 3.74
N ALA A 55 -31.24 29.11 4.56
CA ALA A 55 -31.27 30.33 5.39
C ALA A 55 -30.25 30.30 6.55
N ASP A 56 -29.65 29.13 6.84
CA ASP A 56 -28.66 28.96 7.90
C ASP A 56 -27.26 29.40 7.48
N TRP A 57 -27.07 29.60 6.17
CA TRP A 57 -25.84 30.12 5.58
C TRP A 57 -25.82 31.65 5.55
N THR A 58 -24.65 32.20 5.84
CA THR A 58 -24.34 33.61 5.63
C THR A 58 -23.06 33.69 4.82
N VAL A 59 -23.15 34.28 3.63
CA VAL A 59 -21.99 34.57 2.79
C VAL A 59 -21.58 36.04 2.97
N THR A 60 -20.28 36.31 3.03
CA THR A 60 -19.72 37.65 3.20
C THR A 60 -18.55 37.82 2.23
N ALA A 61 -18.68 38.76 1.31
CA ALA A 61 -17.58 39.30 0.52
C ALA A 61 -17.04 40.52 1.27
N VAL A 62 -15.82 40.41 1.81
CA VAL A 62 -15.19 41.52 2.56
C VAL A 62 -14.72 42.61 1.61
N ASP A 63 -14.22 42.20 0.45
CA ASP A 63 -13.76 43.09 -0.63
C ASP A 63 -14.78 43.07 -1.80
N PRO A 64 -14.90 44.16 -2.57
CA PRO A 64 -15.90 44.26 -3.65
C PRO A 64 -15.72 43.20 -4.74
N GLU A 65 -14.50 42.72 -4.91
CA GLU A 65 -14.15 41.73 -5.92
C GLU A 65 -14.29 40.29 -5.43
N ALA A 66 -14.45 40.04 -4.13
CA ALA A 66 -14.70 38.70 -3.58
C ALA A 66 -16.07 38.17 -4.02
N ARG A 67 -16.13 36.89 -4.35
CA ARG A 67 -17.34 36.19 -4.79
C ARG A 67 -17.48 34.89 -4.02
N VAL A 68 -18.65 34.73 -3.40
CA VAL A 68 -19.04 33.50 -2.71
C VAL A 68 -20.43 33.13 -3.19
N SER A 69 -20.56 32.03 -3.92
CA SER A 69 -21.81 31.66 -4.59
C SER A 69 -21.89 30.18 -4.91
N VAL A 70 -23.10 29.64 -4.94
CA VAL A 70 -23.36 28.27 -5.43
C VAL A 70 -23.27 28.25 -6.94
N ARG A 71 -22.45 27.36 -7.49
CA ARG A 71 -22.14 27.27 -8.93
C ARG A 71 -22.10 25.81 -9.37
N ASP A 72 -22.50 25.58 -10.62
CA ASP A 72 -22.28 24.31 -11.32
C ASP A 72 -20.91 24.38 -12.01
N LEU A 73 -19.88 23.92 -11.29
CA LEU A 73 -18.50 24.03 -11.76
C LEU A 73 -18.25 23.23 -13.05
N ALA A 74 -19.04 22.16 -13.27
CA ALA A 74 -18.93 21.34 -14.46
C ALA A 74 -19.54 22.03 -15.68
N ALA A 75 -20.75 22.59 -15.55
CA ALA A 75 -21.39 23.34 -16.63
C ALA A 75 -20.56 24.56 -17.05
N GLU A 76 -19.77 25.10 -16.12
CA GLU A 76 -18.87 26.22 -16.36
C GLU A 76 -17.49 25.81 -16.93
N GLY A 77 -17.21 24.51 -17.05
CA GLY A 77 -15.94 23.97 -17.55
C GLY A 77 -14.74 24.24 -16.62
N ILE A 78 -15.01 24.52 -15.34
CA ILE A 78 -13.98 24.76 -14.30
C ILE A 78 -13.36 23.43 -13.87
N ILE A 79 -14.18 22.38 -13.77
CA ILE A 79 -13.75 21.01 -13.55
C ILE A 79 -13.79 20.24 -14.87
N SER A 80 -12.74 19.48 -15.13
CA SER A 80 -12.54 18.74 -16.39
C SER A 80 -13.48 17.54 -16.55
N ASN A 81 -14.14 17.09 -15.47
CA ASN A 81 -14.92 15.85 -15.47
C ASN A 81 -16.25 15.95 -14.67
N PRO A 82 -17.38 16.25 -15.33
CA PRO A 82 -18.70 16.38 -14.69
C PRO A 82 -19.23 15.12 -14.01
N THR A 83 -18.75 13.95 -14.44
CA THR A 83 -19.23 12.63 -14.00
C THR A 83 -18.46 12.08 -12.81
N ALA A 84 -17.26 12.62 -12.54
CA ALA A 84 -16.47 12.32 -11.36
C ALA A 84 -16.99 13.01 -10.08
N VAL A 85 -17.97 13.91 -10.23
CA VAL A 85 -18.48 14.85 -9.22
C VAL A 85 -19.93 14.54 -8.85
N VAL A 86 -20.42 13.35 -9.17
CA VAL A 86 -21.75 12.93 -8.74
C VAL A 86 -21.68 12.44 -7.30
N PHE A 87 -21.59 13.37 -6.35
CA PHE A 87 -21.61 13.06 -4.92
C PHE A 87 -22.99 12.70 -4.38
N THR A 88 -24.03 12.73 -5.22
CA THR A 88 -25.43 12.48 -4.82
C THR A 88 -26.14 11.53 -5.79
N GLN A 89 -27.24 10.92 -5.37
CA GLN A 89 -28.11 10.09 -6.24
C GLN A 89 -28.66 10.84 -7.48
N ASN A 90 -28.56 12.18 -7.53
CA ASN A 90 -29.29 13.02 -8.49
C ASN A 90 -28.46 13.57 -9.66
N GLY A 91 -27.12 13.42 -9.67
CA GLY A 91 -26.31 13.70 -10.86
C GLY A 91 -25.97 15.17 -11.17
N ASN A 92 -26.07 16.06 -10.19
CA ASN A 92 -25.69 17.47 -10.34
C ASN A 92 -24.40 17.80 -9.56
N ASN A 93 -23.73 18.90 -9.92
CA ASN A 93 -22.39 19.30 -9.45
C ASN A 93 -22.37 20.70 -8.80
N HIS A 94 -23.40 21.06 -8.03
CA HIS A 94 -23.47 22.37 -7.39
C HIS A 94 -22.57 22.42 -6.15
N ALA A 95 -21.64 23.37 -6.15
CA ALA A 95 -20.73 23.60 -5.04
C ALA A 95 -20.78 25.04 -4.57
N LEU A 96 -20.48 25.27 -3.29
CA LEU A 96 -20.25 26.61 -2.77
C LEU A 96 -18.83 27.05 -3.14
N ALA A 97 -18.72 27.89 -4.16
CA ALA A 97 -17.46 28.39 -4.67
C ALA A 97 -17.08 29.72 -4.02
N PHE A 98 -15.78 29.89 -3.76
CA PHE A 98 -15.13 31.12 -3.32
C PHE A 98 -14.08 31.47 -4.36
N ASP A 99 -14.21 32.66 -4.95
CA ASP A 99 -13.28 33.16 -5.94
C ASP A 99 -13.20 34.69 -5.96
N SER A 100 -12.35 35.24 -6.82
CA SER A 100 -12.23 36.68 -7.05
C SER A 100 -12.63 37.06 -8.47
N SER A 101 -13.22 38.26 -8.62
CA SER A 101 -13.50 38.88 -9.92
C SER A 101 -12.33 39.67 -10.52
N ARG A 102 -11.19 39.71 -9.82
CA ARG A 102 -10.01 40.47 -10.26
C ARG A 102 -9.47 39.96 -11.59
N ALA A 103 -8.96 40.89 -12.38
CA ALA A 103 -8.38 40.58 -13.67
C ALA A 103 -7.03 39.85 -13.54
N SER A 104 -6.72 38.99 -14.51
CA SER A 104 -5.43 38.29 -14.56
C SER A 104 -4.26 39.28 -14.53
N GLY A 105 -3.38 39.16 -13.52
CA GLY A 105 -2.22 40.03 -13.31
C GLY A 105 -2.34 41.01 -12.15
N ASP A 106 -3.52 41.13 -11.53
CA ASP A 106 -3.65 41.75 -10.20
C ASP A 106 -3.10 40.80 -9.12
N SER A 107 -2.46 41.37 -8.10
CA SER A 107 -1.86 40.62 -6.97
C SER A 107 -2.56 40.92 -5.64
N ASN A 108 -3.53 41.83 -5.63
CA ASN A 108 -4.36 42.06 -4.46
C ASN A 108 -5.27 40.85 -4.23
N LYS A 109 -5.36 40.41 -2.98
CA LYS A 109 -6.21 39.30 -2.56
C LYS A 109 -7.50 39.83 -1.93
N ASP A 110 -8.58 39.08 -2.10
CA ASP A 110 -9.92 39.39 -1.63
C ASP A 110 -10.41 38.29 -0.70
N LEU A 111 -11.09 38.65 0.38
CA LEU A 111 -11.57 37.68 1.37
C LEU A 111 -13.05 37.32 1.14
N GLY A 112 -13.28 36.08 0.72
CA GLY A 112 -14.59 35.43 0.70
C GLY A 112 -14.83 34.59 1.96
N ILE A 113 -16.01 34.71 2.57
CA ILE A 113 -16.39 33.99 3.79
C ILE A 113 -17.77 33.37 3.62
N ALA A 114 -17.94 32.13 4.07
CA ALA A 114 -19.23 31.50 4.27
C ALA A 114 -19.30 30.93 5.68
N VAL A 115 -20.40 31.24 6.37
CA VAL A 115 -20.68 30.76 7.73
C VAL A 115 -21.98 29.99 7.73
N VAL A 116 -21.96 28.78 8.27
CA VAL A 116 -23.16 27.98 8.53
C VAL A 116 -23.40 27.85 10.03
N ARG A 117 -24.66 28.01 10.44
CA ARG A 117 -25.10 27.70 11.80
C ARG A 117 -25.60 26.28 11.84
N ILE A 118 -25.15 25.50 12.81
CA ILE A 118 -25.46 24.07 12.86
C ILE A 118 -26.04 23.74 14.22
N ASP A 119 -27.24 23.16 14.25
CA ASP A 119 -27.81 22.61 15.47
C ASP A 119 -27.37 21.17 15.67
N LEU A 120 -26.32 21.01 16.48
CA LEU A 120 -25.80 19.71 16.89
C LEU A 120 -26.26 19.32 18.30
N THR A 121 -27.32 19.95 18.81
CA THR A 121 -27.85 19.68 20.15
C THR A 121 -28.17 18.18 20.29
N GLY A 122 -27.55 17.55 21.28
CA GLY A 122 -27.72 16.12 21.55
C GLY A 122 -26.56 15.25 21.07
N MET A 123 -25.64 15.80 20.27
CA MET A 123 -24.36 15.15 20.00
C MET A 123 -23.41 15.37 21.19
N THR A 124 -22.57 14.39 21.48
CA THR A 124 -21.51 14.49 22.51
C THR A 124 -20.10 14.47 21.91
N ASP A 125 -20.02 14.11 20.64
CA ASP A 125 -18.81 13.99 19.84
C ASP A 125 -19.21 14.10 18.37
N GLY A 126 -18.26 14.27 17.46
CA GLY A 126 -18.53 14.20 16.04
C GLY A 126 -17.32 14.28 15.14
N ILE A 127 -17.48 13.72 13.95
CA ILE A 127 -16.53 13.81 12.85
C ILE A 127 -17.13 14.72 11.79
N LEU A 128 -16.38 15.74 11.37
CA LEU A 128 -16.72 16.62 10.26
C LEU A 128 -16.03 16.13 8.99
N THR A 129 -16.78 15.86 7.94
CA THR A 129 -16.24 15.63 6.60
C THR A 129 -16.76 16.66 5.60
N TYR A 130 -15.95 17.04 4.61
CA TYR A 130 -16.40 17.84 3.47
C TYR A 130 -15.50 17.61 2.27
N HIS A 131 -16.03 17.80 1.07
CA HIS A 131 -15.24 17.83 -0.14
C HIS A 131 -14.83 19.26 -0.46
N HIS A 132 -13.60 19.45 -0.94
CA HIS A 132 -13.10 20.71 -1.45
C HIS A 132 -12.46 20.51 -2.83
N PHE A 133 -12.50 21.55 -3.65
CA PHE A 133 -11.79 21.65 -4.91
C PHE A 133 -10.96 22.92 -4.85
N GLU A 134 -9.68 22.88 -5.25
CA GLU A 134 -8.79 24.05 -5.24
C GLU A 134 -8.23 24.29 -6.66
N GLY A 135 -8.53 25.44 -7.25
CA GLY A 135 -7.99 25.84 -8.56
C GLY A 135 -6.49 26.18 -8.51
N GLY A 136 -5.99 26.45 -7.32
CA GLY A 136 -4.61 26.68 -6.94
C GLY A 136 -4.42 28.00 -6.20
N ASP A 137 -3.84 27.98 -5.00
CA ASP A 137 -3.76 29.14 -4.11
C ASP A 137 -2.32 29.43 -3.63
N ASN A 138 -2.08 30.66 -3.16
CA ASN A 138 -1.02 30.95 -2.21
C ASN A 138 -1.59 30.87 -0.79
N ASN A 139 -1.45 29.72 -0.14
CA ASN A 139 -1.96 29.45 1.20
C ASN A 139 -1.66 30.58 2.22
N ASP A 140 -2.70 31.28 2.66
CA ASP A 140 -2.63 32.31 3.70
C ASP A 140 -3.19 31.80 5.03
N VAL A 141 -2.32 31.64 6.01
CA VAL A 141 -2.65 30.89 7.23
C VAL A 141 -3.51 31.71 8.19
N LEU A 142 -4.65 31.15 8.61
CA LEU A 142 -5.42 31.69 9.72
C LEU A 142 -4.65 31.55 11.07
N PRO A 143 -4.65 32.57 11.94
CA PRO A 143 -4.21 32.40 13.32
C PRO A 143 -5.13 31.44 14.10
N ASP A 144 -4.59 30.72 15.09
CA ASP A 144 -5.37 29.76 15.89
C ASP A 144 -6.61 30.37 16.55
N GLN A 145 -6.55 31.64 16.93
CA GLN A 145 -7.66 32.46 17.40
C GLN A 145 -7.70 33.77 16.61
N HIS A 146 -8.84 34.09 16.00
CA HIS A 146 -8.96 35.22 15.07
C HIS A 146 -10.39 35.80 15.02
N SER A 147 -10.56 36.92 14.30
CA SER A 147 -11.88 37.54 14.07
C SER A 147 -12.49 37.07 12.74
N LEU A 148 -13.82 37.25 12.56
CA LEU A 148 -14.53 36.82 11.34
C LEU A 148 -13.80 37.21 10.04
N THR A 149 -13.36 38.47 9.94
CA THR A 149 -12.74 39.06 8.74
C THR A 149 -11.22 38.99 8.73
N THR A 150 -10.61 38.12 9.55
CA THR A 150 -9.17 37.88 9.46
C THR A 150 -8.85 37.23 8.11
N GLN A 151 -7.89 37.80 7.40
CA GLN A 151 -7.42 37.34 6.09
C GLN A 151 -6.70 36.01 6.24
N GLY A 152 -7.16 35.02 5.48
CA GLY A 152 -6.59 33.68 5.42
C GLY A 152 -7.59 32.62 4.99
N ASP A 153 -7.03 31.52 4.52
CA ASP A 153 -7.75 30.37 4.00
C ASP A 153 -8.04 29.36 5.09
N GLY A 154 -9.14 28.64 4.91
CA GLY A 154 -9.41 27.41 5.62
C GLY A 154 -10.70 27.42 6.42
N LEU A 155 -10.72 26.53 7.41
CA LEU A 155 -11.90 26.17 8.18
C LEU A 155 -11.70 26.54 9.65
N ALA A 156 -12.71 27.20 10.21
CA ALA A 156 -12.72 27.63 11.60
C ALA A 156 -14.08 27.37 12.27
N VAL A 157 -14.09 27.35 13.59
CA VAL A 157 -15.28 27.16 14.41
C VAL A 157 -15.49 28.34 15.35
N SER A 158 -16.75 28.66 15.65
CA SER A 158 -17.10 29.67 16.64
C SER A 158 -18.41 29.33 17.35
N ARG A 159 -18.57 29.88 18.54
CA ARG A 159 -19.83 29.87 19.31
C ARG A 159 -20.58 31.19 19.22
N ASP A 160 -19.86 32.30 19.27
CA ASP A 160 -20.42 33.65 19.35
C ASP A 160 -20.50 34.32 17.97
N GLY A 161 -19.81 33.78 16.95
CA GLY A 161 -19.64 34.37 15.63
C GLY A 161 -18.69 35.58 15.61
N VAL A 162 -18.04 35.88 16.74
CA VAL A 162 -17.11 37.01 16.91
C VAL A 162 -15.69 36.49 17.00
N THR A 163 -15.46 35.53 17.90
CA THR A 163 -14.17 34.87 18.10
C THR A 163 -14.18 33.54 17.37
N TRP A 164 -13.22 33.36 16.46
CA TRP A 164 -13.09 32.18 15.63
C TRP A 164 -11.82 31.42 15.98
N TYR A 165 -11.90 30.09 15.91
CA TYR A 165 -10.79 29.20 16.22
C TYR A 165 -10.51 28.29 15.04
N ARG A 166 -9.25 28.23 14.62
CA ARG A 166 -8.83 27.44 13.46
C ARG A 166 -8.99 25.94 13.71
N LEU A 167 -9.58 25.23 12.75
CA LEU A 167 -9.71 23.77 12.75
C LEU A 167 -8.65 23.07 11.87
N ILE A 168 -8.18 23.71 10.79
CA ILE A 168 -7.19 23.11 9.87
C ILE A 168 -5.95 24.00 9.76
N ASP A 169 -4.77 23.37 9.76
CA ASP A 169 -3.50 24.03 9.44
C ASP A 169 -3.13 23.83 7.97
N ILE A 170 -3.13 24.91 7.20
CA ILE A 170 -2.86 24.86 5.75
C ILE A 170 -1.36 24.80 5.41
N ASN A 171 -0.47 24.95 6.41
CA ASN A 171 0.99 24.83 6.24
C ASN A 171 1.54 23.40 6.38
N GLY A 172 0.67 22.40 6.62
CA GLY A 172 1.03 20.99 6.80
C GLY A 172 0.84 20.09 5.57
N GLY A 173 0.33 20.62 4.46
CA GLY A 173 -0.04 19.81 3.29
C GLY A 173 -1.50 19.34 3.27
N ASP A 174 -2.31 19.69 4.28
CA ASP A 174 -3.70 19.25 4.40
C ASP A 174 -4.60 19.86 3.32
N LEU A 175 -4.44 21.16 3.03
CA LEU A 175 -5.21 21.92 2.03
C LEU A 175 -4.40 22.29 0.79
N ASN A 176 -3.29 21.58 0.51
CA ASN A 176 -2.27 22.07 -0.42
C ASN A 176 -2.03 21.10 -1.58
N ARG A 177 -2.96 21.06 -2.54
CA ARG A 177 -2.69 20.51 -3.88
C ARG A 177 -3.43 21.35 -4.93
N SER A 178 -2.78 22.46 -5.26
CA SER A 178 -3.16 23.34 -6.35
C SER A 178 -3.11 22.63 -7.72
N GLY A 179 -4.16 22.81 -8.52
CA GLY A 179 -4.08 22.74 -9.99
C GLY A 179 -4.18 21.37 -10.67
N ASP A 180 -4.56 20.30 -9.98
CA ASP A 180 -4.86 19.00 -10.63
C ASP A 180 -6.30 18.91 -11.17
N GLY A 181 -7.18 19.82 -10.75
CA GLY A 181 -8.56 19.89 -11.21
C GLY A 181 -9.52 18.91 -10.53
N LEU A 182 -9.15 18.36 -9.36
CA LEU A 182 -9.87 17.26 -8.71
C LEU A 182 -10.44 17.66 -7.33
N TRP A 183 -11.50 16.96 -6.91
CA TRP A 183 -12.09 17.11 -5.58
C TRP A 183 -11.32 16.31 -4.53
N GLN A 184 -11.28 16.81 -3.31
CA GLN A 184 -10.54 16.25 -2.18
C GLN A 184 -11.46 16.18 -0.95
N MET A 185 -11.39 15.11 -0.17
CA MET A 185 -12.18 14.97 1.06
C MET A 185 -11.33 15.25 2.30
N HIS A 186 -11.81 16.15 3.16
CA HIS A 186 -11.27 16.34 4.50
C HIS A 186 -12.11 15.63 5.54
N GLU A 187 -11.43 15.08 6.54
CA GLU A 187 -12.03 14.51 7.73
C GLU A 187 -11.37 15.15 8.96
N ILE A 188 -12.18 15.64 9.90
CA ILE A 188 -11.74 16.31 11.13
C ILE A 188 -12.44 15.63 12.29
N ASP A 189 -11.65 15.19 13.28
CA ASP A 189 -12.13 14.85 14.62
C ASP A 189 -12.62 16.15 15.30
N LEU A 190 -13.85 16.55 15.00
CA LEU A 190 -14.41 17.81 15.47
C LEU A 190 -14.50 17.81 16.99
N GLY A 191 -14.87 16.69 17.63
CA GLY A 191 -14.93 16.61 19.09
C GLY A 191 -13.57 16.75 19.77
N GLY A 192 -12.54 16.12 19.20
CA GLY A 192 -11.15 16.30 19.60
C GLY A 192 -10.68 17.75 19.47
N GLU A 193 -10.99 18.40 18.34
CA GLU A 193 -10.64 19.79 18.09
C GLU A 193 -11.38 20.77 19.00
N LEU A 194 -12.69 20.59 19.22
CA LEU A 194 -13.44 21.40 20.20
C LEU A 194 -12.82 21.26 21.60
N SER A 195 -12.41 20.06 21.98
CA SER A 195 -11.75 19.80 23.27
C SER A 195 -10.38 20.48 23.36
N ARG A 196 -9.55 20.38 22.31
CA ARG A 196 -8.25 21.04 22.21
C ARG A 196 -8.39 22.56 22.32
N ILE A 197 -9.32 23.14 21.56
CA ILE A 197 -9.56 24.59 21.55
C ILE A 197 -10.10 25.06 22.90
N ASN A 198 -11.03 24.33 23.50
CA ASN A 198 -11.54 24.64 24.84
C ASN A 198 -10.44 24.61 25.90
N SER A 199 -9.56 23.61 25.85
CA SER A 199 -8.46 23.49 26.80
C SER A 199 -7.41 24.61 26.65
N THR A 200 -7.14 25.01 25.41
CA THR A 200 -6.11 26.03 25.09
C THR A 200 -6.63 27.45 25.33
N PHE A 201 -7.86 27.74 24.92
CA PHE A 201 -8.39 29.12 24.84
C PHE A 201 -9.58 29.38 25.77
N SER A 202 -10.08 28.39 26.51
CA SER A 202 -11.32 28.51 27.31
C SER A 202 -12.53 28.97 26.47
N ALA A 203 -12.61 28.49 25.22
CA ALA A 203 -13.57 28.95 24.21
C ALA A 203 -15.03 28.62 24.53
N GLY A 204 -15.28 27.60 25.36
CA GLY A 204 -16.63 27.15 25.72
C GLY A 204 -17.44 26.60 24.54
N LEU A 205 -16.78 26.06 23.52
CA LEU A 205 -17.38 25.38 22.36
C LEU A 205 -18.08 24.10 22.82
N ALA A 206 -19.25 23.83 22.25
CA ALA A 206 -20.04 22.62 22.53
C ALA A 206 -20.85 22.24 21.29
N PHE A 207 -21.25 20.97 21.21
CA PHE A 207 -22.22 20.48 20.23
C PHE A 207 -23.63 20.93 20.62
N ASP A 208 -23.96 22.18 20.30
CA ASP A 208 -25.26 22.80 20.53
C ASP A 208 -25.64 23.74 19.37
N ALA A 209 -26.85 24.31 19.41
CA ALA A 209 -27.36 25.24 18.39
C ALA A 209 -26.55 26.54 18.21
N SER A 210 -25.52 26.79 19.03
CA SER A 210 -24.65 27.96 18.90
C SER A 210 -23.38 27.68 18.10
N LEU A 211 -23.07 26.42 17.77
CA LEU A 211 -21.90 26.07 16.97
C LEU A 211 -22.03 26.60 15.53
N ARG A 212 -20.93 27.14 15.01
CA ARG A 212 -20.84 27.68 13.65
C ARG A 212 -19.54 27.23 13.00
N LEU A 213 -19.62 26.89 11.71
CA LEU A 213 -18.45 26.68 10.88
C LEU A 213 -18.25 27.88 9.96
N LYS A 214 -17.00 28.30 9.79
CA LYS A 214 -16.55 29.32 8.84
C LYS A 214 -15.63 28.65 7.83
N PHE A 215 -15.97 28.78 6.57
CA PHE A 215 -15.07 28.55 5.45
C PHE A 215 -14.63 29.92 4.93
N SER A 216 -13.33 30.12 4.73
CA SER A 216 -12.81 31.34 4.12
C SER A 216 -11.72 31.07 3.09
N GLN A 217 -11.63 31.99 2.15
CA GLN A 217 -10.61 32.00 1.12
C GLN A 217 -10.16 33.45 0.87
N TYR A 218 -8.86 33.65 0.77
CA TYR A 218 -8.19 34.94 0.66
C TYR A 218 -7.23 34.91 -0.52
N ASP A 219 -7.72 35.28 -1.70
CA ASP A 219 -6.91 35.22 -2.91
C ASP A 219 -7.33 36.21 -4.01
N SER A 220 -6.56 36.23 -5.08
CA SER A 220 -6.40 37.29 -6.06
C SER A 220 -6.90 36.93 -7.45
N ARG A 221 -7.38 35.69 -7.68
CA ARG A 221 -7.83 35.24 -9.01
C ARG A 221 -9.14 34.45 -8.96
N SER A 222 -9.78 34.33 -10.12
CA SER A 222 -11.00 33.56 -10.30
C SER A 222 -10.71 32.08 -10.51
N LEU A 223 -11.68 31.23 -10.19
CA LEU A 223 -11.68 29.83 -10.63
C LEU A 223 -11.65 29.76 -12.18
N PRO A 224 -10.96 28.76 -12.78
CA PRO A 224 -10.21 27.66 -12.16
C PRO A 224 -8.76 28.03 -11.80
N THR A 225 -8.34 29.29 -11.97
CA THR A 225 -6.92 29.66 -11.80
C THR A 225 -6.52 29.73 -10.34
N HIS A 226 -7.26 30.50 -9.54
CA HIS A 226 -7.21 30.40 -8.09
C HIS A 226 -8.63 30.40 -7.51
N GLY A 227 -8.79 30.13 -6.21
CA GLY A 227 -10.11 29.90 -5.62
C GLY A 227 -10.28 28.47 -5.16
N TRP A 228 -11.34 28.25 -4.39
CA TRP A 228 -11.75 26.91 -4.00
C TRP A 228 -13.27 26.77 -4.01
N ALA A 229 -13.75 25.54 -3.99
CA ALA A 229 -15.16 25.25 -3.79
C ALA A 229 -15.31 24.14 -2.77
N ILE A 230 -16.43 24.14 -2.06
CA ILE A 230 -16.75 23.10 -1.08
C ILE A 230 -18.12 22.49 -1.37
N ASP A 231 -18.27 21.22 -1.01
CA ASP A 231 -19.53 20.49 -1.09
C ASP A 231 -19.55 19.35 -0.04
N GLU A 232 -20.69 18.68 0.10
CA GLU A 232 -20.84 17.44 0.89
C GLU A 232 -20.40 17.57 2.36
N ILE A 233 -20.78 18.67 3.00
CA ILE A 233 -20.43 18.92 4.40
C ILE A 233 -21.29 18.02 5.27
N ARG A 234 -20.65 17.21 6.12
CA ARG A 234 -21.31 16.27 7.02
C ARG A 234 -20.74 16.36 8.42
N ILE A 235 -21.62 16.30 9.42
CA ILE A 235 -21.21 16.07 10.81
C ILE A 235 -22.05 14.93 11.35
N GLN A 236 -21.39 13.90 11.86
CA GLN A 236 -22.01 12.69 12.39
C GLN A 236 -21.33 12.29 13.70
N ASP A 237 -22.02 11.55 14.57
CA ASP A 237 -21.38 10.97 15.74
C ASP A 237 -20.39 9.88 15.31
N GLN A 238 -19.48 9.52 16.23
CA GLN A 238 -18.37 8.59 16.00
C GLN A 238 -18.74 7.35 15.16
N ALA A 239 -17.78 6.91 14.33
CA ALA A 239 -17.82 5.86 13.32
C ALA A 239 -19.07 4.94 13.31
N ASP A 240 -19.95 5.19 12.35
CA ASP A 240 -21.20 4.49 12.13
C ASP A 240 -21.00 3.04 11.67
N THR A 241 -22.07 2.24 11.66
CA THR A 241 -22.14 1.01 10.84
C THR A 241 -22.11 1.37 9.35
N PHE A 242 -21.33 0.63 8.55
CA PHE A 242 -21.32 0.78 7.09
C PHE A 242 -22.73 0.55 6.52
N THR A 243 -23.18 1.44 5.62
CA THR A 243 -24.46 1.31 4.90
C THR A 243 -24.26 1.68 3.42
N PRO A 244 -24.75 0.86 2.47
CA PRO A 244 -24.51 1.05 1.04
C PRO A 244 -25.45 2.09 0.39
N ASP A 245 -26.53 2.48 1.07
CA ASP A 245 -27.51 3.47 0.59
C ASP A 245 -26.99 4.92 0.67
N ARG A 246 -25.74 5.09 1.10
CA ARG A 246 -25.08 6.39 1.21
C ARG A 246 -24.60 6.91 -0.15
N PRO A 247 -24.24 8.20 -0.23
CA PRO A 247 -23.93 8.79 -1.52
C PRO A 247 -22.69 8.16 -2.15
N ARG A 248 -22.80 7.83 -3.43
CA ARG A 248 -21.81 7.05 -4.16
C ARG A 248 -20.50 7.84 -4.31
N GLY A 249 -19.39 7.12 -4.32
CA GLY A 249 -18.06 7.69 -4.43
C GLY A 249 -17.55 8.38 -3.16
N ALA A 250 -18.40 8.64 -2.16
CA ALA A 250 -17.95 9.20 -0.88
C ALA A 250 -17.27 8.12 -0.01
N PHE A 251 -16.14 8.45 0.61
CA PHE A 251 -15.56 7.59 1.63
C PHE A 251 -16.32 7.74 2.95
N HIS A 252 -16.68 6.60 3.52
CA HIS A 252 -17.34 6.49 4.81
C HIS A 252 -16.40 5.87 5.82
N ARG A 253 -16.19 6.58 6.93
CA ARG A 253 -15.49 6.03 8.09
C ARG A 253 -16.43 5.20 8.95
N PHE A 254 -16.01 3.98 9.28
CA PHE A 254 -16.73 3.07 10.17
C PHE A 254 -15.76 2.22 11.01
N ASN A 255 -16.24 1.79 12.18
CA ASN A 255 -15.52 0.89 13.08
C ASN A 255 -16.22 -0.46 13.14
N LEU A 256 -15.47 -1.52 13.44
CA LEU A 256 -16.07 -2.80 13.79
C LEU A 256 -16.75 -2.73 15.16
N ALA A 257 -17.77 -3.56 15.35
CA ALA A 257 -18.51 -3.61 16.59
C ALA A 257 -17.60 -3.96 17.78
N GLY A 258 -17.38 -2.98 18.66
CA GLY A 258 -16.54 -3.13 19.85
C GLY A 258 -15.11 -2.63 19.70
N GLU A 259 -14.71 -2.15 18.51
CA GLU A 259 -13.50 -1.37 18.30
C GLU A 259 -13.79 0.12 18.48
N ASN A 260 -12.74 0.90 18.76
CA ASN A 260 -12.82 2.35 18.93
C ASN A 260 -11.83 3.04 17.98
N ASP A 261 -11.99 4.35 17.84
CA ASP A 261 -11.18 5.19 16.95
C ASP A 261 -9.67 5.14 17.17
N ASN A 262 -9.20 4.65 18.32
CA ASN A 262 -7.78 4.57 18.66
C ASN A 262 -7.14 3.22 18.30
N ASP A 263 -7.90 2.23 17.81
CA ASP A 263 -7.40 0.91 17.45
C ASP A 263 -7.37 0.72 15.91
N TYR A 264 -8.54 0.56 15.29
CA TYR A 264 -8.70 0.44 13.84
C TYR A 264 -9.99 1.11 13.40
N TYR A 265 -9.92 1.78 12.25
CA TYR A 265 -11.12 2.19 11.53
C TYR A 265 -10.93 1.97 10.04
N PHE A 266 -12.04 1.93 9.32
CA PHE A 266 -12.04 1.62 7.89
C PHE A 266 -12.71 2.77 7.14
N ARG A 267 -12.17 3.10 5.98
CA ARG A 267 -12.82 3.96 5.00
C ARG A 267 -13.33 3.09 3.86
N ALA A 268 -14.61 3.17 3.52
CA ALA A 268 -15.13 2.51 2.32
C ALA A 268 -15.87 3.50 1.43
N ALA A 269 -15.63 3.40 0.12
CA ALA A 269 -16.39 4.10 -0.91
C ALA A 269 -16.98 3.08 -1.89
N VAL A 270 -18.24 3.33 -2.27
CA VAL A 270 -19.00 2.50 -3.21
C VAL A 270 -19.25 3.29 -4.48
N TYR A 271 -18.77 2.78 -5.61
CA TYR A 271 -18.90 3.41 -6.93
C TYR A 271 -19.85 2.60 -7.80
N GLY A 272 -20.61 3.29 -8.66
CA GLY A 272 -21.52 2.64 -9.60
C GLY A 272 -22.67 1.90 -8.92
N THR A 273 -23.24 0.91 -9.60
CA THR A 273 -24.31 0.02 -9.12
C THR A 273 -23.71 -1.33 -8.71
N PRO A 274 -23.20 -1.48 -7.49
CA PRO A 274 -22.52 -2.71 -7.09
C PRO A 274 -23.51 -3.88 -6.95
N ASP A 275 -22.97 -5.08 -7.15
CA ASP A 275 -23.57 -6.38 -6.90
C ASP A 275 -22.56 -7.31 -6.22
N ALA A 276 -22.93 -8.56 -5.93
CA ALA A 276 -22.07 -9.53 -5.26
C ALA A 276 -20.82 -9.96 -6.05
N SER A 277 -20.71 -9.60 -7.33
CA SER A 277 -19.53 -9.85 -8.17
C SER A 277 -18.62 -8.62 -8.30
N THR A 278 -19.08 -7.46 -7.82
CA THR A 278 -18.34 -6.21 -7.92
C THR A 278 -16.98 -6.31 -7.23
N PRO A 279 -15.89 -5.91 -7.90
CA PRO A 279 -14.57 -5.97 -7.29
C PRO A 279 -14.46 -5.17 -5.99
N ILE A 280 -13.79 -5.74 -4.99
CA ILE A 280 -13.36 -5.02 -3.78
C ILE A 280 -11.85 -4.81 -3.86
N VAL A 281 -11.43 -3.54 -3.89
CA VAL A 281 -10.02 -3.12 -3.82
C VAL A 281 -9.70 -2.64 -2.41
N ILE A 282 -8.66 -3.22 -1.81
CA ILE A 282 -8.16 -2.88 -0.47
C ILE A 282 -6.88 -2.06 -0.62
N LEU A 283 -6.83 -0.90 0.03
CA LEU A 283 -5.68 0.01 0.00
C LEU A 283 -4.99 0.06 1.36
N VAL A 284 -3.80 -0.52 1.46
CA VAL A 284 -3.06 -0.60 2.72
C VAL A 284 -1.93 0.42 2.73
N HIS A 285 -2.03 1.40 3.63
CA HIS A 285 -1.04 2.47 3.77
C HIS A 285 0.31 1.95 4.29
N GLY A 286 1.36 2.78 4.15
CA GLY A 286 2.69 2.56 4.72
C GLY A 286 2.86 3.10 6.15
N SER A 287 4.09 3.16 6.64
CA SER A 287 4.43 3.59 8.01
C SER A 287 4.71 5.09 8.16
N ASP A 288 4.72 5.88 7.09
CA ASP A 288 5.03 7.32 7.23
C ASP A 288 3.83 8.06 7.82
N GLY A 289 4.11 9.17 8.50
CA GLY A 289 3.23 9.88 9.42
C GLY A 289 1.80 10.16 8.96
N ASP A 290 0.96 10.40 9.96
CA ASP A 290 -0.48 10.55 9.87
C ASP A 290 -0.97 11.76 9.05
N PRO A 291 -2.05 11.63 8.24
CA PRO A 291 -2.72 10.39 7.82
C PRO A 291 -2.37 10.02 6.38
N ASN A 292 -1.27 9.28 6.17
CA ASN A 292 -0.89 8.73 4.86
C ASN A 292 -2.00 7.88 4.18
N PHE A 293 -2.92 7.29 4.94
CA PHE A 293 -4.05 6.48 4.41
C PHE A 293 -5.16 7.30 3.74
N SER A 294 -5.38 8.56 4.15
CA SER A 294 -6.28 9.46 3.42
C SER A 294 -5.75 9.68 2.01
N GLY A 295 -4.42 9.87 1.93
CA GLY A 295 -3.55 9.81 0.75
C GLY A 295 -3.95 8.78 -0.29
N TYR A 296 -4.09 7.54 0.16
CA TYR A 296 -4.37 6.39 -0.72
C TYR A 296 -5.81 6.44 -1.22
N SER A 297 -6.73 6.69 -0.29
CA SER A 297 -8.16 6.74 -0.57
C SER A 297 -8.48 7.75 -1.68
N TRP A 298 -7.99 8.99 -1.57
CA TRP A 298 -8.35 10.03 -2.53
C TRP A 298 -7.73 9.84 -3.92
N ARG A 299 -6.48 9.35 -4.02
CA ARG A 299 -5.86 9.09 -5.33
C ARG A 299 -6.65 8.05 -6.11
N TRP A 300 -7.09 7.00 -5.40
CA TRP A 300 -7.95 5.97 -5.95
C TRP A 300 -9.34 6.48 -6.28
N HIS A 301 -9.93 7.34 -5.45
CA HIS A 301 -11.20 7.99 -5.79
C HIS A 301 -11.10 8.76 -7.08
N ASN A 302 -10.07 9.59 -7.26
CA ASN A 302 -9.89 10.37 -8.48
C ASN A 302 -9.77 9.49 -9.73
N PHE A 303 -9.03 8.39 -9.63
CA PHE A 303 -8.92 7.42 -10.71
C PHE A 303 -10.25 6.73 -11.02
N VAL A 304 -10.98 6.27 -10.00
CA VAL A 304 -12.23 5.51 -10.16
C VAL A 304 -13.38 6.39 -10.65
N SER A 305 -13.42 7.63 -10.19
CA SER A 305 -14.45 8.60 -10.55
C SER A 305 -14.30 9.11 -12.00
N ASP A 306 -13.14 8.94 -12.63
CA ASP A 306 -12.94 9.36 -14.02
C ASP A 306 -13.53 8.32 -15.01
N PRO A 307 -14.60 8.65 -15.77
CA PRO A 307 -15.20 7.71 -16.73
C PRO A 307 -14.28 7.36 -17.89
N ALA A 308 -13.23 8.14 -18.16
CA ALA A 308 -12.22 7.77 -19.15
C ALA A 308 -11.53 6.44 -18.81
N ASN A 309 -11.51 6.07 -17.52
CA ASN A 309 -10.98 4.80 -17.05
C ASN A 309 -11.98 3.64 -17.18
N GLY A 310 -13.24 3.90 -17.56
CA GLY A 310 -14.22 2.86 -17.90
C GLY A 310 -14.62 1.96 -16.74
N ILE A 311 -14.66 2.48 -15.51
CA ILE A 311 -14.98 1.71 -14.30
C ILE A 311 -16.48 1.79 -14.00
N ASP A 312 -17.20 0.70 -14.28
CA ASP A 312 -18.67 0.66 -14.11
C ASP A 312 -19.09 0.60 -12.64
N SER A 313 -18.41 -0.22 -11.82
CA SER A 313 -18.70 -0.41 -10.39
C SER A 313 -17.47 -0.94 -9.66
N LEU A 314 -17.21 -0.39 -8.47
CA LEU A 314 -16.07 -0.75 -7.64
C LEU A 314 -16.38 -0.46 -6.17
N ILE A 315 -15.85 -1.28 -5.27
CA ILE A 315 -15.79 -0.96 -3.84
C ILE A 315 -14.33 -0.76 -3.46
N VAL A 316 -14.02 0.39 -2.87
CA VAL A 316 -12.67 0.70 -2.36
C VAL A 316 -12.73 0.72 -0.83
N ILE A 317 -11.88 -0.06 -0.17
CA ILE A 317 -11.74 -0.10 1.29
C ILE A 317 -10.31 0.25 1.67
N THR A 318 -10.13 1.26 2.50
CA THR A 318 -8.83 1.68 3.04
C THR A 318 -8.84 1.47 4.55
N PRO A 319 -8.27 0.37 5.08
CA PRO A 319 -8.04 0.26 6.52
C PRO A 319 -7.09 1.36 7.00
N ALA A 320 -7.45 2.02 8.08
CA ALA A 320 -6.57 2.91 8.84
C ALA A 320 -6.05 2.14 10.05
N PHE A 321 -4.86 1.56 9.90
CA PHE A 321 -4.13 0.91 10.97
C PHE A 321 -3.34 1.98 11.74
N VAL A 322 -3.97 2.56 12.76
CA VAL A 322 -3.45 3.73 13.46
C VAL A 322 -3.64 3.64 14.97
N GLU A 323 -2.75 4.25 15.73
CA GLU A 323 -2.84 4.42 17.19
C GLU A 323 -3.01 5.91 17.48
N ALA A 324 -4.01 6.29 18.26
CA ALA A 324 -4.20 7.70 18.62
C ALA A 324 -3.10 8.18 19.57
N VAL A 325 -2.38 9.23 19.17
CA VAL A 325 -1.33 9.85 19.99
C VAL A 325 -1.78 11.18 20.60
N ALA A 326 -2.77 11.83 19.98
CA ALA A 326 -3.55 12.94 20.54
C ALA A 326 -4.94 12.99 19.86
N PRO A 327 -5.93 13.76 20.38
CA PRO A 327 -7.18 13.96 19.65
C PRO A 327 -6.92 14.46 18.23
N GLY A 328 -7.54 13.84 17.22
CA GLY A 328 -7.31 14.13 15.80
C GLY A 328 -5.88 13.87 15.27
N ARG A 329 -4.97 13.28 16.06
CA ARG A 329 -3.62 12.89 15.62
C ARG A 329 -3.36 11.44 15.94
N PHE A 330 -3.03 10.71 14.89
CA PHE A 330 -2.70 9.32 14.94
C PHE A 330 -1.22 9.09 14.63
N ASN A 331 -0.75 7.90 14.96
CA ASN A 331 0.54 7.39 14.52
C ASN A 331 0.29 6.00 13.93
N THR A 332 1.06 5.60 12.92
CA THR A 332 0.92 4.24 12.38
C THR A 332 1.78 3.30 13.24
N PRO A 333 1.17 2.33 13.96
CA PRO A 333 1.94 1.38 14.73
C PRO A 333 2.80 0.54 13.78
N VAL A 334 4.11 0.47 14.05
CA VAL A 334 5.11 -0.22 13.21
C VAL A 334 4.83 -1.73 13.02
N ARG A 335 3.79 -2.28 13.68
CA ARG A 335 3.58 -3.72 13.85
C ARG A 335 2.32 -4.31 13.18
N TYR A 336 1.41 -3.52 12.61
CA TYR A 336 0.26 -4.08 11.85
C TYR A 336 0.68 -5.02 10.70
N PRO A 337 1.86 -4.87 10.05
CA PRO A 337 2.26 -5.78 8.99
C PRO A 337 2.55 -7.20 9.49
N PHE A 338 2.58 -7.47 10.80
CA PHE A 338 2.72 -8.82 11.35
C PHE A 338 1.37 -9.52 11.60
N LEU A 339 0.25 -8.89 11.18
CA LEU A 339 -1.09 -9.47 11.27
C LEU A 339 -1.43 -9.90 12.71
N SER A 340 -2.21 -10.98 12.84
CA SER A 340 -2.57 -11.65 14.08
C SER A 340 -1.40 -12.30 14.84
N TRP A 341 -0.17 -12.32 14.30
CA TRP A 341 1.03 -12.75 15.02
C TRP A 341 1.65 -11.65 15.91
N ASN A 342 1.15 -10.42 15.85
CA ASN A 342 1.57 -9.37 16.77
C ASN A 342 0.99 -9.59 18.18
N THR A 343 1.84 -9.82 19.18
CA THR A 343 1.44 -10.03 20.59
C THR A 343 1.48 -8.76 21.45
N SER A 344 1.88 -7.62 20.88
CA SER A 344 2.19 -6.40 21.64
C SER A 344 1.05 -5.37 21.69
N THR A 345 0.09 -5.44 20.78
CA THR A 345 -1.11 -4.59 20.75
C THR A 345 -2.33 -5.43 20.35
N ASP A 346 -3.52 -5.07 20.85
CA ASP A 346 -4.71 -5.93 20.98
C ASP A 346 -5.43 -6.30 19.67
N ALA A 347 -4.84 -6.05 18.49
CA ALA A 347 -5.62 -6.01 17.27
C ALA A 347 -4.97 -6.85 16.14
N ALA A 348 -5.67 -7.91 15.78
CA ALA A 348 -5.34 -8.81 14.68
C ALA A 348 -5.74 -8.14 13.36
N ALA A 349 -4.84 -7.33 12.78
CA ALA A 349 -5.13 -6.46 11.63
C ALA A 349 -5.75 -7.20 10.42
N ASP A 350 -5.32 -8.45 10.17
CA ASP A 350 -5.89 -9.34 9.17
C ASP A 350 -7.33 -9.72 9.50
N LEU A 351 -7.61 -10.15 10.72
CA LEU A 351 -8.95 -10.52 11.16
C LEU A 351 -9.91 -9.33 11.17
N ALA A 352 -9.43 -8.15 11.55
CA ALA A 352 -10.21 -6.92 11.48
C ALA A 352 -10.55 -6.56 10.03
N LEU A 353 -9.60 -6.69 9.10
CA LEU A 353 -9.87 -6.50 7.67
C LEU A 353 -10.93 -7.48 7.16
N LEU A 354 -10.81 -8.77 7.50
CA LEU A 354 -11.77 -9.80 7.10
C LEU A 354 -13.17 -9.56 7.68
N ASP A 355 -13.28 -9.23 8.98
CA ASP A 355 -14.56 -8.91 9.62
C ASP A 355 -15.23 -7.68 8.97
N THR A 356 -14.43 -6.69 8.53
CA THR A 356 -14.93 -5.53 7.79
C THR A 356 -15.49 -5.92 6.43
N ILE A 357 -14.76 -6.72 5.67
CA ILE A 357 -15.19 -7.20 4.35
C ILE A 357 -16.47 -8.02 4.48
N ASP A 358 -16.53 -8.92 5.46
CA ASP A 358 -17.70 -9.74 5.73
C ASP A 358 -18.91 -8.88 6.15
N SER A 359 -18.68 -7.73 6.78
CA SER A 359 -19.74 -6.76 7.13
C SER A 359 -20.23 -5.98 5.91
N VAL A 360 -19.34 -5.60 4.98
CA VAL A 360 -19.72 -4.95 3.71
C VAL A 360 -20.49 -5.91 2.81
N THR A 361 -20.04 -7.15 2.69
CA THR A 361 -20.62 -8.15 1.79
C THR A 361 -21.96 -8.71 2.26
N GLN A 362 -22.30 -8.55 3.55
CA GLN A 362 -23.62 -8.86 4.10
C GLN A 362 -24.76 -8.06 3.42
N PHE A 363 -24.44 -6.92 2.80
CA PHE A 363 -25.41 -6.14 2.03
C PHE A 363 -25.66 -6.69 0.61
N GLY A 364 -25.04 -7.83 0.24
CA GLY A 364 -25.20 -8.44 -1.09
C GLY A 364 -24.39 -7.75 -2.19
N ILE A 365 -23.36 -6.97 -1.81
CA ILE A 365 -22.48 -6.24 -2.70
C ILE A 365 -21.02 -6.64 -2.45
N GLY A 366 -20.19 -6.60 -3.49
CA GLY A 366 -18.77 -6.88 -3.39
C GLY A 366 -18.42 -8.37 -3.38
N ASP A 367 -17.36 -8.72 -4.12
CA ASP A 367 -16.75 -10.04 -4.08
C ASP A 367 -15.79 -10.16 -2.89
N GLY A 368 -16.31 -10.66 -1.77
CA GLY A 368 -15.53 -10.89 -0.55
C GLY A 368 -14.59 -12.10 -0.58
N ASN A 369 -14.65 -12.93 -1.64
CA ASN A 369 -13.84 -14.14 -1.77
C ASN A 369 -12.60 -13.92 -2.65
N HIS A 370 -12.61 -12.93 -3.54
CA HIS A 370 -11.46 -12.60 -4.39
C HIS A 370 -11.05 -11.14 -4.19
N LEU A 371 -10.41 -10.89 -3.05
CA LEU A 371 -9.94 -9.57 -2.67
C LEU A 371 -8.77 -9.13 -3.55
N ARG A 372 -8.73 -7.82 -3.83
CA ARG A 372 -7.68 -7.19 -4.63
C ARG A 372 -6.94 -6.21 -3.74
N LEU A 373 -5.70 -6.51 -3.38
CA LEU A 373 -4.98 -5.74 -2.37
C LEU A 373 -3.84 -4.95 -3.01
N TRP A 374 -3.78 -3.65 -2.74
CA TRP A 374 -2.60 -2.82 -2.93
C TRP A 374 -2.02 -2.49 -1.55
N GLY A 375 -0.70 -2.63 -1.37
CA GLY A 375 -0.02 -2.07 -0.22
C GLY A 375 1.36 -1.54 -0.58
N PHE A 376 1.77 -0.40 -0.03
CA PHE A 376 3.11 0.14 -0.25
C PHE A 376 3.90 0.34 1.06
N SER A 377 5.21 0.10 1.01
CA SER A 377 6.11 0.13 2.16
C SER A 377 5.68 -0.85 3.26
N ALA A 378 5.38 -0.40 4.48
CA ALA A 378 4.80 -1.26 5.52
C ALA A 378 3.46 -1.90 5.09
N GLY A 379 2.68 -1.24 4.23
CA GLY A 379 1.48 -1.83 3.62
C GLY A 379 1.81 -2.95 2.65
N GLY A 380 2.93 -2.87 1.94
CA GLY A 380 3.41 -3.96 1.08
C GLY A 380 3.77 -5.20 1.89
N GLN A 381 4.41 -5.02 3.06
CA GLN A 381 4.66 -6.12 3.99
C GLN A 381 3.36 -6.77 4.46
N PHE A 382 2.36 -5.95 4.82
CA PHE A 382 1.04 -6.44 5.21
C PHE A 382 0.41 -7.26 4.08
N VAL A 383 0.37 -6.73 2.85
CA VAL A 383 -0.26 -7.41 1.71
C VAL A 383 0.44 -8.72 1.38
N GLY A 384 1.78 -8.75 1.36
CA GLY A 384 2.53 -9.99 1.13
C GLY A 384 2.21 -11.06 2.18
N ARG A 385 2.25 -10.69 3.47
CA ARG A 385 1.99 -11.61 4.58
C ARG A 385 0.52 -12.02 4.67
N PHE A 386 -0.40 -11.09 4.39
CA PHE A 386 -1.84 -11.37 4.35
C PHE A 386 -2.15 -12.38 3.25
N THR A 387 -1.51 -12.24 2.09
CA THR A 387 -1.64 -13.19 0.98
C THR A 387 -1.11 -14.58 1.36
N ALA A 388 -0.02 -14.66 2.13
CA ALA A 388 0.48 -15.94 2.64
C ALA A 388 -0.43 -16.57 3.71
N ALA A 389 -1.07 -15.75 4.53
CA ALA A 389 -1.95 -16.20 5.61
C ALA A 389 -3.37 -16.54 5.14
N HIS A 390 -3.89 -15.83 4.14
CA HIS A 390 -5.28 -15.94 3.66
C HIS A 390 -5.35 -16.07 2.14
N PRO A 391 -4.59 -17.00 1.51
CA PRO A 391 -4.56 -17.13 0.04
C PRO A 391 -5.95 -17.48 -0.54
N ASP A 392 -6.81 -18.11 0.25
CA ASP A 392 -8.20 -18.44 -0.11
C ASP A 392 -9.12 -17.21 -0.25
N ARG A 393 -8.71 -16.05 0.26
CA ARG A 393 -9.45 -14.79 0.18
C ARG A 393 -8.89 -13.85 -0.88
N VAL A 394 -7.73 -14.13 -1.46
CA VAL A 394 -7.02 -13.17 -2.33
C VAL A 394 -7.17 -13.56 -3.79
N GLY A 395 -7.77 -12.67 -4.58
CA GLY A 395 -7.81 -12.79 -6.03
C GLY A 395 -6.58 -12.20 -6.71
N ALA A 396 -6.04 -11.11 -6.17
CA ALA A 396 -4.81 -10.48 -6.63
C ALA A 396 -4.17 -9.63 -5.52
N ALA A 397 -2.84 -9.62 -5.46
CA ALA A 397 -2.07 -8.81 -4.52
C ALA A 397 -0.99 -8.00 -5.22
N VAL A 398 -0.84 -6.73 -4.86
CA VAL A 398 0.26 -5.86 -5.29
C VAL A 398 1.07 -5.44 -4.07
N VAL A 399 2.29 -5.95 -4.02
CA VAL A 399 3.26 -5.79 -2.94
C VAL A 399 4.24 -4.69 -3.34
N GLY A 400 3.99 -3.46 -2.90
CA GLY A 400 4.75 -2.27 -3.25
C GLY A 400 5.89 -1.94 -2.29
N GLY A 401 7.13 -1.92 -2.78
CA GLY A 401 8.34 -1.44 -2.10
C GLY A 401 8.44 -1.78 -0.61
N PRO A 402 8.18 -3.03 -0.16
CA PRO A 402 8.22 -3.32 1.26
C PRO A 402 9.66 -3.35 1.76
N SER A 403 9.88 -2.97 3.02
CA SER A 403 11.20 -3.12 3.62
C SER A 403 11.58 -4.58 3.88
N SER A 404 10.65 -5.54 3.83
CA SER A 404 10.96 -6.97 3.88
C SER A 404 9.89 -7.77 3.14
N GLN A 405 10.29 -8.93 2.63
CA GLN A 405 9.44 -9.81 1.82
C GLN A 405 9.13 -11.10 2.58
N ILE A 406 8.08 -11.82 2.15
CA ILE A 406 7.76 -13.17 2.61
C ILE A 406 8.18 -14.18 1.53
N LEU A 407 9.40 -14.70 1.65
CA LEU A 407 9.93 -15.66 0.69
C LEU A 407 9.13 -16.97 0.77
N PRO A 408 8.94 -17.68 -0.36
CA PRO A 408 8.24 -18.97 -0.39
C PRO A 408 9.14 -20.10 0.16
N ASP A 409 9.62 -19.94 1.39
CA ASP A 409 10.61 -20.80 2.04
C ASP A 409 10.09 -21.27 3.41
N GLU A 410 9.95 -22.58 3.57
CA GLU A 410 9.44 -23.23 4.79
C GLU A 410 10.49 -23.31 5.92
N ASP A 411 11.76 -23.05 5.63
CA ASP A 411 12.84 -23.05 6.63
C ASP A 411 13.00 -21.67 7.30
N ILE A 412 12.39 -20.62 6.75
CA ILE A 412 12.44 -19.25 7.28
C ILE A 412 11.16 -18.94 8.05
N SER A 413 11.27 -18.52 9.32
CA SER A 413 10.12 -18.16 10.17
C SER A 413 9.16 -17.15 9.52
N PHE A 414 7.87 -17.29 9.87
CA PHE A 414 6.81 -16.36 9.48
C PHE A 414 7.18 -14.90 9.73
N GLY A 415 6.80 -14.05 8.77
CA GLY A 415 7.22 -12.65 8.68
C GLY A 415 8.30 -12.41 7.63
N TYR A 416 9.12 -13.45 7.36
CA TYR A 416 10.10 -13.49 6.28
C TYR A 416 10.01 -14.75 5.40
N GLY A 417 9.35 -15.81 5.88
CA GLY A 417 9.02 -17.04 5.13
C GLY A 417 7.75 -17.75 5.62
N PHE A 418 7.65 -19.05 5.36
CA PHE A 418 6.51 -19.93 5.70
C PHE A 418 6.80 -20.88 6.87
N GLY A 419 8.00 -20.84 7.41
CA GLY A 419 8.41 -21.62 8.56
C GLY A 419 7.68 -21.25 9.84
N ARG A 420 7.51 -22.23 10.71
CA ARG A 420 6.77 -22.05 11.97
C ARG A 420 7.58 -21.22 12.96
N GLU A 421 7.01 -20.11 13.41
CA GLU A 421 7.57 -19.34 14.53
C GLU A 421 7.18 -20.01 15.86
N LEU A 422 8.10 -20.76 16.47
CA LEU A 422 7.82 -21.52 17.70
C LEU A 422 7.48 -20.62 18.89
N SER A 423 7.93 -19.37 18.89
CA SER A 423 7.62 -18.39 19.94
C SER A 423 6.22 -17.75 19.77
N LEU A 424 5.62 -17.85 18.59
CA LEU A 424 4.33 -17.25 18.22
C LEU A 424 3.47 -18.27 17.43
N PRO A 425 2.65 -19.09 18.11
CA PRO A 425 1.85 -20.11 17.43
C PRO A 425 0.88 -19.45 16.43
N GLU A 426 0.63 -20.16 15.33
CA GLU A 426 -0.30 -19.71 14.29
C GLU A 426 -1.67 -19.34 14.90
N PRO A 427 -2.21 -18.17 14.57
CA PRO A 427 -3.55 -17.74 14.90
C PRO A 427 -4.58 -18.77 14.43
N THR A 428 -5.66 -18.88 15.21
CA THR A 428 -6.70 -19.88 14.93
C THR A 428 -7.35 -19.63 13.58
N GLY A 429 -7.28 -20.62 12.69
CA GLY A 429 -7.89 -20.56 11.36
C GLY A 429 -6.94 -20.14 10.24
N VAL A 430 -5.67 -19.83 10.56
CA VAL A 430 -4.64 -19.62 9.54
C VAL A 430 -3.82 -20.91 9.39
N THR A 431 -3.47 -21.26 8.15
CA THR A 431 -2.54 -22.35 7.85
C THR A 431 -1.63 -21.87 6.73
N LEU A 432 -0.34 -21.75 7.02
CA LEU A 432 0.65 -21.34 6.03
C LEU A 432 0.88 -22.50 5.05
N ASN A 433 0.66 -22.23 3.76
CA ASN A 433 0.88 -23.19 2.69
C ASN A 433 1.52 -22.48 1.50
N VAL A 434 2.76 -22.84 1.19
CA VAL A 434 3.50 -22.27 0.06
C VAL A 434 2.78 -22.54 -1.26
N ASP A 435 2.18 -23.73 -1.45
CA ASP A 435 1.49 -24.08 -2.69
C ASP A 435 0.26 -23.18 -2.96
N ASP A 436 -0.47 -22.80 -1.92
CA ASP A 436 -1.65 -21.94 -2.04
C ASP A 436 -1.22 -20.48 -2.28
N TYR A 437 -0.17 -20.02 -1.59
CA TYR A 437 0.44 -18.72 -1.85
C TYR A 437 0.95 -18.60 -3.29
N LEU A 438 1.65 -19.62 -3.78
CA LEU A 438 2.19 -19.62 -5.13
C LEU A 438 1.08 -19.60 -6.20
N ARG A 439 -0.10 -20.16 -5.93
CA ARG A 439 -1.24 -20.07 -6.87
C ARG A 439 -1.98 -18.74 -6.85
N THR A 440 -1.62 -17.84 -5.93
CA THR A 440 -2.20 -16.50 -5.88
C THR A 440 -1.56 -15.60 -6.93
N ARG A 441 -2.35 -14.72 -7.56
CA ARG A 441 -1.85 -13.69 -8.49
C ARG A 441 -1.13 -12.59 -7.70
N ILE A 442 0.14 -12.33 -7.98
CA ILE A 442 0.94 -11.36 -7.21
C ILE A 442 1.78 -10.47 -8.13
N MET A 443 1.69 -9.16 -7.96
CA MET A 443 2.63 -8.19 -8.52
C MET A 443 3.57 -7.69 -7.41
N PHE A 444 4.86 -7.67 -7.70
CA PHE A 444 5.87 -6.97 -6.89
C PHE A 444 6.13 -5.62 -7.56
N TRP A 445 5.74 -4.54 -6.90
CA TRP A 445 5.93 -3.18 -7.41
C TRP A 445 7.08 -2.52 -6.65
N VAL A 446 7.94 -1.76 -7.31
CA VAL A 446 8.98 -0.97 -6.64
C VAL A 446 9.39 0.22 -7.49
N GLY A 447 9.78 1.33 -6.86
CA GLY A 447 10.38 2.46 -7.55
C GLY A 447 11.79 2.12 -8.04
N GLN A 448 12.15 2.57 -9.23
CA GLN A 448 13.49 2.40 -9.80
C GLN A 448 14.59 2.96 -8.90
N ASP A 449 14.34 4.10 -8.26
CA ASP A 449 15.29 4.82 -7.42
C ASP A 449 15.10 4.48 -5.92
N ASP A 450 14.36 3.42 -5.59
CA ASP A 450 14.28 2.84 -4.23
C ASP A 450 15.47 1.89 -3.98
N ASP A 451 16.66 2.39 -4.31
CA ASP A 451 17.94 1.70 -4.39
C ASP A 451 18.94 2.18 -3.31
N ASP A 452 18.53 3.03 -2.37
CA ASP A 452 19.38 3.50 -1.27
C ASP A 452 19.52 2.43 -0.16
N PRO A 453 20.70 1.79 0.00
CA PRO A 453 20.91 0.80 1.07
C PRO A 453 20.94 1.42 2.47
N ASN A 454 20.99 2.75 2.58
CA ASN A 454 21.01 3.49 3.84
C ASN A 454 19.69 4.19 4.14
N HIS A 455 18.64 3.93 3.37
CA HIS A 455 17.33 4.57 3.54
C HIS A 455 16.85 4.41 5.00
N PRO A 456 16.41 5.50 5.67
CA PRO A 456 16.15 5.49 7.11
C PRO A 456 15.03 4.52 7.54
N GLN A 457 14.12 4.17 6.62
CA GLN A 457 12.98 3.28 6.85
C GLN A 457 13.20 1.86 6.32
N LEU A 458 14.41 1.55 5.85
CA LEU A 458 14.77 0.20 5.43
C LEU A 458 15.21 -0.61 6.66
N GLY A 459 14.55 -1.75 6.89
CA GLY A 459 14.98 -2.71 7.91
C GLY A 459 16.29 -3.37 7.47
N ARG A 460 17.35 -3.24 8.28
CA ARG A 460 18.70 -3.72 7.97
C ARG A 460 19.16 -4.73 9.01
N SER A 461 19.60 -5.88 8.55
CA SER A 461 20.29 -6.88 9.39
C SER A 461 21.10 -7.81 8.49
N PRO A 462 22.30 -8.24 8.88
CA PRO A 462 23.13 -9.12 8.03
C PRO A 462 22.40 -10.36 7.51
N SER A 463 21.56 -11.00 8.32
CA SER A 463 20.77 -12.17 7.94
C SER A 463 19.73 -11.82 6.86
N LEU A 464 18.88 -10.83 7.09
CA LEU A 464 17.88 -10.38 6.11
C LEU A 464 18.53 -9.89 4.80
N ASP A 465 19.58 -9.09 4.91
CA ASP A 465 20.27 -8.47 3.80
C ASP A 465 20.93 -9.52 2.89
N SER A 466 21.47 -10.59 3.48
CA SER A 466 22.10 -11.69 2.74
C SER A 466 21.12 -12.56 1.94
N VAL A 467 19.84 -12.59 2.34
CA VAL A 467 18.82 -13.44 1.70
C VAL A 467 17.95 -12.61 0.76
N GLN A 468 17.45 -11.46 1.23
CA GLN A 468 16.51 -10.64 0.47
C GLN A 468 17.20 -9.52 -0.32
N GLY A 469 18.39 -9.07 0.09
CA GLY A 469 19.12 -7.97 -0.56
C GLY A 469 19.20 -6.71 0.29
N ILE A 470 20.07 -5.78 -0.12
CA ILE A 470 20.44 -4.57 0.66
C ILE A 470 19.60 -3.33 0.34
N THR A 471 18.74 -3.36 -0.68
CA THR A 471 17.84 -2.27 -1.10
C THR A 471 16.42 -2.81 -1.32
N ARG A 472 15.40 -1.95 -1.40
CA ARG A 472 14.02 -2.42 -1.66
C ARG A 472 13.81 -2.87 -3.10
N LEU A 473 14.48 -2.22 -4.04
CA LEU A 473 14.58 -2.66 -5.43
C LEU A 473 15.08 -4.12 -5.48
N GLN A 474 16.23 -4.39 -4.87
CA GLN A 474 16.80 -5.75 -4.83
C GLN A 474 15.88 -6.75 -4.13
N ARG A 475 15.22 -6.36 -3.04
CA ARG A 475 14.27 -7.23 -2.32
C ARG A 475 13.08 -7.65 -3.17
N SER A 476 12.50 -6.71 -3.92
CA SER A 476 11.34 -6.98 -4.77
C SER A 476 11.69 -7.88 -5.95
N ILE A 477 12.87 -7.67 -6.53
CA ILE A 477 13.44 -8.55 -7.57
C ILE A 477 13.67 -9.96 -7.02
N ASN A 478 14.37 -10.08 -5.88
CA ASN A 478 14.71 -11.37 -5.31
C ASN A 478 13.46 -12.16 -4.90
N GLN A 479 12.42 -11.48 -4.43
CA GLN A 479 11.13 -12.09 -4.15
C GLN A 479 10.46 -12.64 -5.41
N PHE A 480 10.39 -11.85 -6.49
CA PHE A 480 9.84 -12.29 -7.78
C PHE A 480 10.55 -13.55 -8.31
N GLU A 481 11.89 -13.54 -8.28
CA GLU A 481 12.70 -14.69 -8.67
C GLU A 481 12.48 -15.90 -7.76
N ALA A 482 12.34 -15.69 -6.45
CA ALA A 482 12.10 -16.77 -5.49
C ALA A 482 10.75 -17.45 -5.71
N VAL A 483 9.65 -16.70 -5.91
CA VAL A 483 8.32 -17.29 -6.16
C VAL A 483 8.27 -18.04 -7.48
N HIS A 484 8.90 -17.51 -8.54
CA HIS A 484 8.92 -18.22 -9.81
C HIS A 484 9.76 -19.51 -9.72
N ARG A 485 10.93 -19.45 -9.08
CA ARG A 485 11.79 -20.62 -8.87
C ARG A 485 11.10 -21.71 -8.07
N GLU A 486 10.44 -21.33 -6.97
CA GLU A 486 9.77 -22.30 -6.10
C GLU A 486 8.57 -22.94 -6.83
N ALA A 487 7.75 -22.15 -7.53
CA ALA A 487 6.66 -22.68 -8.34
C ALA A 487 7.14 -23.72 -9.36
N MET A 488 8.23 -23.43 -10.07
CA MET A 488 8.83 -24.35 -11.03
C MET A 488 9.40 -25.61 -10.35
N THR A 489 10.03 -25.47 -9.18
CA THR A 489 10.60 -26.59 -8.41
C THR A 489 9.52 -27.54 -7.92
N ARG A 490 8.36 -27.00 -7.51
CA ARG A 490 7.18 -27.77 -7.11
C ARG A 490 6.40 -28.34 -8.29
N GLY A 491 6.82 -28.03 -9.52
CA GLY A 491 6.20 -28.53 -10.75
C GLY A 491 4.85 -27.88 -11.06
N LEU A 492 4.57 -26.69 -10.50
CA LEU A 492 3.39 -25.91 -10.87
C LEU A 492 3.49 -25.55 -12.35
N GLY A 493 2.44 -25.82 -13.12
CA GLY A 493 2.39 -25.38 -14.51
C GLY A 493 2.47 -23.85 -14.57
N SER A 494 3.04 -23.31 -15.64
CA SER A 494 3.02 -21.85 -15.90
C SER A 494 1.61 -21.26 -16.01
N GLY A 495 0.58 -22.11 -16.02
CA GLY A 495 -0.80 -21.72 -15.97
C GLY A 495 -1.46 -21.82 -14.59
N GLU A 496 -0.70 -22.17 -13.56
CA GLU A 496 -1.18 -22.26 -12.18
C GLU A 496 -0.75 -21.04 -11.34
N PHE A 497 0.15 -20.21 -11.83
CA PHE A 497 0.64 -19.02 -11.12
C PHE A 497 0.76 -17.81 -12.06
N GLU A 498 0.68 -16.62 -11.49
CA GLU A 498 0.68 -15.36 -12.22
C GLU A 498 1.42 -14.29 -11.42
N TYR A 499 2.71 -14.13 -11.72
CA TYR A 499 3.56 -13.14 -11.06
C TYR A 499 3.97 -12.03 -12.02
N GLU A 500 3.98 -10.81 -11.53
CA GLU A 500 4.55 -9.66 -12.24
C GLU A 500 5.56 -8.92 -11.37
N LEU A 501 6.60 -8.38 -11.99
CA LEU A 501 7.50 -7.41 -11.39
C LEU A 501 7.31 -6.10 -12.14
N PHE A 502 6.92 -5.05 -11.43
CA PHE A 502 6.75 -3.70 -11.98
C PHE A 502 7.76 -2.77 -11.35
N VAL A 503 8.64 -2.20 -12.16
CA VAL A 503 9.61 -1.19 -11.71
C VAL A 503 9.21 0.18 -12.25
N SER A 504 8.71 1.04 -11.36
CA SER A 504 8.25 2.38 -11.73
C SER A 504 9.41 3.30 -12.05
N GLU A 505 9.34 3.97 -13.19
CA GLU A 505 10.43 4.80 -13.71
C GLU A 505 10.59 6.11 -12.96
N GLY A 506 11.81 6.39 -12.49
CA GLY A 506 12.14 7.64 -11.79
C GLY A 506 11.50 7.82 -10.42
N ASP A 507 10.75 6.83 -9.95
CA ASP A 507 10.17 6.82 -8.60
C ASP A 507 11.19 6.27 -7.60
N GLY A 508 11.35 6.97 -6.47
CA GLY A 508 12.12 6.50 -5.31
C GLY A 508 11.27 5.68 -4.35
N HIS A 509 11.45 5.88 -3.03
CA HIS A 509 10.57 5.29 -2.01
C HIS A 509 9.22 6.03 -1.90
N GLY A 510 8.49 6.12 -3.00
CA GLY A 510 7.16 6.72 -3.11
C GLY A 510 6.49 6.29 -4.40
N TRP A 511 5.20 6.54 -4.51
CA TRP A 511 4.40 6.22 -5.70
C TRP A 511 3.49 7.39 -6.04
N GLY A 512 2.93 7.42 -7.25
CA GLY A 512 2.10 8.51 -7.79
C GLY A 512 0.76 8.03 -8.38
N SER A 513 -0.09 8.97 -8.79
CA SER A 513 -1.36 8.64 -9.46
C SER A 513 -1.16 7.94 -10.80
N ASN A 514 0.00 8.12 -11.44
CA ASN A 514 0.34 7.49 -12.71
C ASN A 514 0.53 5.98 -12.62
N ASP A 515 0.78 5.44 -11.42
CA ASP A 515 0.90 4.00 -11.18
C ASP A 515 -0.46 3.29 -11.17
N ILE A 516 -1.50 3.98 -10.70
CA ILE A 516 -2.82 3.39 -10.39
C ILE A 516 -3.43 2.64 -11.57
N PRO A 517 -3.43 3.15 -12.82
CA PRO A 517 -4.00 2.43 -13.96
C PRO A 517 -3.40 1.03 -14.15
N GLY A 518 -2.07 0.90 -14.05
CA GLY A 518 -1.36 -0.37 -14.22
C GLY A 518 -1.66 -1.37 -13.10
N ILE A 519 -1.68 -0.91 -11.85
CA ILE A 519 -2.05 -1.78 -10.73
C ILE A 519 -3.54 -2.17 -10.80
N TYR A 520 -4.43 -1.23 -11.11
CA TYR A 520 -5.86 -1.54 -11.23
C TYR A 520 -6.11 -2.57 -12.33
N GLU A 521 -5.48 -2.41 -13.50
CA GLU A 521 -5.56 -3.38 -14.58
C GLU A 521 -5.09 -4.77 -14.11
N PHE A 522 -3.94 -4.87 -13.45
CA PHE A 522 -3.43 -6.13 -12.94
C PHE A 522 -4.40 -6.81 -11.95
N MET A 523 -4.95 -6.03 -11.02
CA MET A 523 -5.84 -6.54 -9.99
C MET A 523 -7.21 -6.97 -10.53
N THR A 524 -7.72 -6.31 -11.57
CA THR A 524 -9.10 -6.51 -12.04
C THR A 524 -9.22 -7.26 -13.36
N ARG A 525 -8.12 -7.46 -14.10
CA ARG A 525 -8.16 -8.19 -15.37
C ARG A 525 -8.75 -9.60 -15.22
N ASP A 526 -9.54 -9.96 -16.23
CA ASP A 526 -10.04 -11.31 -16.42
C ASP A 526 -8.92 -12.20 -16.97
N VAL A 527 -8.48 -13.16 -16.16
CA VAL A 527 -7.39 -14.08 -16.51
C VAL A 527 -7.86 -15.36 -17.16
N SER A 528 -9.18 -15.58 -17.23
CA SER A 528 -9.72 -16.65 -18.06
C SER A 528 -9.42 -16.42 -19.55
N LEU A 529 -9.00 -15.20 -19.92
CA LEU A 529 -8.77 -14.79 -21.30
C LEU A 529 -7.32 -14.73 -21.79
N GLN A 530 -6.27 -14.68 -20.97
CA GLN A 530 -4.88 -14.70 -21.49
C GLN A 530 -3.84 -15.17 -20.47
N GLN A 531 -3.58 -16.48 -20.40
CA GLN A 531 -2.19 -16.91 -20.19
C GLN A 531 -1.48 -16.70 -21.51
N SER A 532 -0.31 -16.04 -21.48
CA SER A 532 0.44 -15.92 -22.71
C SER A 532 0.87 -17.31 -23.18
N PRO A 533 0.53 -17.73 -24.41
CA PRO A 533 1.16 -18.92 -24.98
C PRO A 533 2.66 -18.71 -25.22
N MET A 534 3.15 -17.48 -25.06
CA MET A 534 4.51 -17.06 -25.35
C MET A 534 5.34 -16.88 -24.09
N LYS A 535 6.32 -17.76 -23.93
CA LYS A 535 7.31 -17.72 -22.86
C LYS A 535 8.64 -17.25 -23.39
N LEU A 536 9.25 -16.32 -22.67
CA LEU A 536 10.57 -15.79 -22.96
C LEU A 536 11.57 -16.32 -21.93
N TYR A 537 12.56 -17.06 -22.39
CA TYR A 537 13.59 -17.68 -21.58
C TYR A 537 14.90 -16.89 -21.69
N PRO A 538 15.25 -16.08 -20.67
CA PRO A 538 16.50 -15.34 -20.67
C PRO A 538 17.69 -16.27 -20.38
N ARG A 539 18.80 -16.04 -21.07
CA ARG A 539 20.06 -16.75 -20.87
C ARG A 539 21.23 -15.78 -20.94
N LEU A 540 21.89 -15.55 -19.80
CA LEU A 540 23.22 -14.97 -19.80
C LEU A 540 24.28 -15.96 -20.27
N VAL A 541 25.08 -15.52 -21.24
CA VAL A 541 26.16 -16.30 -21.85
C VAL A 541 27.39 -15.42 -22.04
N ARG A 542 28.59 -15.99 -21.88
CA ARG A 542 29.86 -15.29 -22.19
C ARG A 542 30.16 -15.20 -23.67
N LYS A 543 29.47 -15.99 -24.49
CA LYS A 543 29.66 -16.07 -25.93
C LYS A 543 28.30 -16.28 -26.58
N GLU A 544 28.04 -15.50 -27.62
CA GLU A 544 26.82 -15.60 -28.41
C GLU A 544 26.58 -17.02 -28.92
N SER A 545 25.32 -17.45 -28.82
CA SER A 545 24.84 -18.67 -29.45
C SER A 545 24.90 -18.53 -30.96
N ILE A 546 25.53 -19.49 -31.64
CA ILE A 546 25.72 -19.43 -33.10
C ILE A 546 24.38 -19.64 -33.82
N ASN A 547 23.55 -20.55 -33.32
CA ASN A 547 22.25 -20.85 -33.92
C ASN A 547 21.20 -19.90 -33.37
N VAL A 548 20.26 -19.46 -34.21
CA VAL A 548 19.11 -18.63 -33.81
C VAL A 548 17.84 -19.45 -33.56
N THR A 549 17.92 -20.77 -33.69
CA THR A 549 16.88 -21.74 -33.33
C THR A 549 17.53 -22.97 -32.70
N THR A 550 16.87 -23.61 -31.72
CA THR A 550 17.40 -24.77 -30.97
C THR A 550 16.29 -25.56 -30.29
N ASP A 551 16.52 -26.86 -30.03
CA ASP A 551 15.61 -27.68 -29.21
C ASP A 551 15.94 -27.63 -27.70
N VAL A 552 17.15 -27.19 -27.36
CA VAL A 552 17.66 -27.07 -26.00
C VAL A 552 18.23 -25.68 -25.81
N LEU A 553 17.80 -24.98 -24.75
CA LEU A 553 18.26 -23.64 -24.42
C LEU A 553 19.77 -23.63 -24.10
N PRO A 554 20.49 -22.54 -24.43
CA PRO A 554 21.90 -22.38 -24.06
C PRO A 554 22.12 -22.51 -22.55
N GLN A 555 23.32 -22.96 -22.17
CA GLN A 555 23.71 -23.02 -20.77
C GLN A 555 23.86 -21.61 -20.20
N HIS A 556 23.13 -21.32 -19.13
CA HIS A 556 23.21 -20.07 -18.39
C HIS A 556 24.49 -19.99 -17.54
N ILE A 557 25.02 -18.78 -17.36
CA ILE A 557 26.10 -18.51 -16.40
C ILE A 557 25.51 -17.88 -15.13
N ASP A 558 25.75 -18.49 -13.98
CA ASP A 558 25.17 -18.01 -12.71
C ASP A 558 26.02 -16.95 -12.01
N LYS A 559 27.29 -16.83 -12.40
CA LYS A 559 28.31 -16.02 -11.72
C LYS A 559 28.89 -15.00 -12.68
N LEU A 560 28.72 -13.74 -12.32
CA LEU A 560 29.31 -12.61 -13.01
C LEU A 560 30.65 -12.21 -12.39
N HIS A 561 31.56 -11.77 -13.25
CA HIS A 561 32.82 -11.18 -12.88
C HIS A 561 32.82 -9.68 -13.18
N SER A 562 33.38 -8.89 -12.25
CA SER A 562 33.58 -7.45 -12.45
C SER A 562 34.26 -7.15 -13.79
N ALA A 563 33.71 -6.19 -14.53
CA ALA A 563 34.21 -5.72 -15.83
C ALA A 563 34.24 -6.78 -16.96
N GLU A 564 33.53 -7.91 -16.84
CA GLU A 564 33.42 -8.87 -17.95
C GLU A 564 32.33 -8.47 -18.96
N ASP A 565 32.50 -8.92 -20.21
CA ASP A 565 31.48 -8.75 -21.26
C ASP A 565 30.60 -10.01 -21.29
N VAL A 566 29.29 -9.83 -21.26
CA VAL A 566 28.31 -10.91 -21.36
C VAL A 566 27.21 -10.56 -22.34
N PHE A 567 26.44 -11.56 -22.75
CA PHE A 567 25.26 -11.39 -23.59
C PHE A 567 24.05 -11.93 -22.85
N LEU A 568 23.00 -11.12 -22.77
CA LEU A 568 21.66 -11.60 -22.45
C LEU A 568 20.99 -12.04 -23.75
N GLU A 569 20.72 -13.32 -23.89
CA GLU A 569 19.94 -13.87 -24.98
C GLU A 569 18.51 -14.16 -24.53
N LEU A 570 17.53 -13.65 -25.27
CA LEU A 570 16.11 -13.86 -25.00
C LEU A 570 15.56 -14.89 -25.99
N TRP A 571 15.07 -16.02 -25.47
CA TRP A 571 14.63 -17.14 -26.28
C TRP A 571 13.13 -17.36 -26.16
N VAL A 572 12.41 -17.33 -27.27
CA VAL A 572 10.97 -17.55 -27.29
C VAL A 572 10.67 -19.03 -27.57
N GLU A 573 9.81 -19.65 -26.77
CA GLU A 573 9.29 -21.00 -27.05
C GLU A 573 8.22 -20.95 -28.14
N SER A 574 8.30 -21.84 -29.13
CA SER A 574 7.28 -21.92 -30.17
C SER A 574 5.92 -22.31 -29.58
N PRO A 575 4.83 -21.60 -29.91
CA PRO A 575 3.52 -21.93 -29.38
C PRO A 575 3.07 -23.31 -29.88
N SER A 576 2.42 -24.07 -29.00
CA SER A 576 2.00 -25.46 -29.25
C SER A 576 0.84 -25.59 -30.25
N THR A 577 0.22 -24.46 -30.64
CA THR A 577 -1.02 -24.38 -31.44
C THR A 577 -0.81 -24.33 -32.95
N GLY A 578 0.44 -24.40 -33.43
CA GLY A 578 0.76 -24.27 -34.86
C GLY A 578 0.76 -22.83 -35.39
N GLU A 579 0.50 -21.85 -34.52
CA GLU A 579 0.79 -20.44 -34.77
C GLU A 579 2.30 -20.20 -34.70
N GLN A 580 2.75 -19.13 -35.35
CA GLN A 580 4.15 -18.71 -35.31
C GLN A 580 4.22 -17.28 -34.81
N VAL A 581 5.29 -16.93 -34.11
CA VAL A 581 5.59 -15.53 -33.79
C VAL A 581 5.72 -14.77 -35.11
N SER A 582 5.12 -13.58 -35.20
CA SER A 582 5.14 -12.71 -36.39
C SER A 582 5.69 -11.30 -36.06
N GLY A 583 5.80 -10.98 -34.77
CA GLY A 583 6.35 -9.73 -34.27
C GLY A 583 6.39 -9.74 -32.76
N GLY A 584 7.08 -8.76 -32.19
CA GLY A 584 7.01 -8.50 -30.76
C GLY A 584 7.92 -7.34 -30.37
N THR A 585 7.57 -6.70 -29.28
CA THR A 585 8.31 -5.60 -28.67
C THR A 585 8.40 -5.87 -27.17
N LEU A 586 9.55 -5.56 -26.58
CA LEU A 586 9.86 -5.76 -25.18
C LEU A 586 10.52 -4.52 -24.60
N ASP A 587 10.05 -4.12 -23.43
CA ASP A 587 10.75 -3.17 -22.60
C ASP A 587 11.42 -3.97 -21.47
N LEU A 588 12.72 -3.74 -21.30
CA LEU A 588 13.57 -4.48 -20.37
C LEU A 588 14.26 -3.49 -19.44
N PHE A 589 14.34 -3.86 -18.17
CA PHE A 589 15.03 -3.10 -17.15
C PHE A 589 16.16 -3.95 -16.54
N PHE A 590 17.29 -3.28 -16.34
CA PHE A 590 18.56 -3.75 -15.78
C PHE A 590 18.95 -2.82 -14.63
N GLU A 591 19.63 -3.36 -13.62
CA GLU A 591 19.88 -2.63 -12.38
C GLU A 591 20.90 -1.55 -12.73
N PRO A 592 20.55 -0.27 -12.54
CA PRO A 592 21.47 0.82 -12.83
C PRO A 592 22.77 0.62 -12.06
N GLY A 593 23.90 0.75 -12.74
CA GLY A 593 25.22 0.54 -12.14
C GLY A 593 25.65 -0.92 -11.97
N GLN A 594 24.81 -1.91 -12.32
CA GLN A 594 25.25 -3.31 -12.46
C GLN A 594 25.70 -3.64 -13.89
N PHE A 595 25.01 -3.10 -14.89
CA PHE A 595 25.33 -3.30 -16.31
C PHE A 595 25.33 -2.01 -17.12
N ASP A 596 26.28 -1.88 -18.04
CA ASP A 596 26.16 -0.97 -19.18
C ASP A 596 25.64 -1.75 -20.40
N VAL A 597 24.63 -1.23 -21.09
CA VAL A 597 24.04 -1.89 -22.26
C VAL A 597 24.76 -1.42 -23.53
N LEU A 598 25.67 -2.24 -24.05
CA LEU A 598 26.57 -1.84 -25.13
C LEU A 598 25.96 -1.93 -26.54
N GLY A 599 24.92 -2.76 -26.73
CA GLY A 599 24.37 -2.99 -28.07
C GLY A 599 23.22 -4.00 -28.12
N LEU A 600 22.42 -3.90 -29.19
CA LEU A 600 21.26 -4.76 -29.45
C LEU A 600 21.47 -5.57 -30.75
N SER A 601 21.05 -6.83 -30.75
CA SER A 601 20.99 -7.70 -31.92
C SER A 601 19.65 -8.43 -31.99
N HIS A 602 18.92 -8.31 -33.10
CA HIS A 602 17.48 -8.60 -33.12
C HIS A 602 17.07 -10.00 -33.56
N GLY A 603 17.96 -10.99 -33.47
CA GLY A 603 17.63 -12.41 -33.69
C GLY A 603 16.71 -12.64 -34.90
N LEU A 604 15.49 -13.14 -34.63
CA LEU A 604 14.45 -13.35 -35.64
C LEU A 604 14.05 -12.08 -36.42
N TYR A 605 14.09 -10.89 -35.82
CA TYR A 605 13.58 -9.63 -36.36
C TYR A 605 14.61 -8.77 -37.10
N ALA A 606 15.75 -9.32 -37.49
CA ALA A 606 16.83 -8.58 -38.16
C ALA A 606 16.39 -7.78 -39.42
N GLY A 607 15.27 -8.16 -40.04
CA GLY A 607 14.71 -7.46 -41.21
C GLY A 607 13.92 -6.19 -40.91
N GLN A 608 13.32 -6.05 -39.72
CA GLN A 608 12.55 -4.87 -39.27
C GLN A 608 12.74 -4.66 -37.75
N PRO A 609 13.97 -4.34 -37.30
CA PRO A 609 14.28 -4.25 -35.88
C PRO A 609 13.71 -2.99 -35.25
N THR A 610 13.30 -3.09 -33.99
CA THR A 610 12.95 -1.98 -33.09
C THR A 610 13.76 -2.07 -31.81
N GLY A 611 13.98 -0.96 -31.12
CA GLY A 611 14.74 -0.96 -29.89
C GLY A 611 15.55 0.31 -29.70
N THR A 612 15.52 0.87 -28.49
CA THR A 612 16.40 1.96 -28.07
C THR A 612 17.03 1.61 -26.73
N ILE A 613 18.31 1.96 -26.56
CA ILE A 613 19.03 1.80 -25.29
C ILE A 613 18.93 3.12 -24.53
N ASP A 614 18.56 3.03 -23.26
CA ASP A 614 18.61 4.13 -22.28
C ASP A 614 19.50 3.68 -21.11
N GLU A 615 20.82 3.75 -21.33
CA GLU A 615 21.83 3.24 -20.38
C GLU A 615 21.72 3.90 -19.01
N ALA A 616 21.46 5.21 -18.97
CA ALA A 616 21.37 5.97 -17.72
C ALA A 616 20.20 5.50 -16.85
N ALA A 617 19.09 5.09 -17.47
CA ALA A 617 17.95 4.52 -16.78
C ALA A 617 18.04 2.99 -16.62
N GLY A 618 19.11 2.34 -17.08
CA GLY A 618 19.22 0.88 -17.09
C GLY A 618 18.17 0.20 -17.96
N ARG A 619 17.74 0.80 -19.08
CA ARG A 619 16.60 0.32 -19.88
C ARG A 619 16.94 0.00 -21.32
N VAL A 620 16.18 -0.95 -21.87
CA VAL A 620 16.04 -1.15 -23.32
C VAL A 620 14.56 -1.08 -23.64
N ARG A 621 14.16 -0.13 -24.47
CA ARG A 621 12.75 0.09 -24.85
C ARG A 621 12.44 -0.44 -26.24
N THR A 622 11.24 -0.95 -26.44
CA THR A 622 10.67 -1.43 -27.70
C THR A 622 11.55 -2.46 -28.42
N PHE A 623 12.34 -3.24 -27.68
CA PHE A 623 13.27 -4.21 -28.24
C PHE A 623 12.52 -5.33 -28.96
N GLY A 624 12.80 -5.52 -30.24
CA GLY A 624 12.20 -6.59 -31.02
C GLY A 624 12.02 -6.22 -32.48
N GLY A 625 10.81 -6.34 -33.00
CA GLY A 625 10.47 -5.93 -34.35
C GLY A 625 9.34 -6.73 -34.98
N ARG A 626 9.28 -6.71 -36.31
CA ARG A 626 8.33 -7.53 -37.10
C ARG A 626 9.05 -8.53 -38.00
N LEU A 627 8.43 -9.67 -38.20
CA LEU A 627 8.90 -10.70 -39.12
C LEU A 627 8.36 -10.45 -40.52
N THR A 628 9.22 -10.61 -41.51
CA THR A 628 8.86 -10.53 -42.94
C THR A 628 8.30 -11.86 -43.47
N ALA A 629 8.58 -12.97 -42.79
CA ALA A 629 7.93 -14.26 -42.92
C ALA A 629 8.02 -14.99 -41.57
N ALA A 630 7.00 -15.76 -41.22
CA ALA A 630 6.95 -16.48 -39.96
C ALA A 630 8.10 -17.52 -39.87
N ALA A 631 8.78 -17.56 -38.73
CA ALA A 631 10.09 -18.22 -38.57
C ALA A 631 10.11 -19.20 -37.39
N GLY A 632 10.87 -20.29 -37.52
CA GLY A 632 11.18 -21.25 -36.45
C GLY A 632 11.03 -22.72 -36.89
N ASN A 633 12.14 -23.47 -36.98
CA ASN A 633 12.16 -24.93 -37.24
C ASN A 633 12.66 -25.75 -36.02
N GLY A 634 12.75 -25.14 -34.83
CA GLY A 634 13.15 -25.79 -33.57
C GLY A 634 12.30 -25.29 -32.39
N ARG A 635 12.35 -25.98 -31.24
CA ARG A 635 11.47 -25.67 -30.08
C ARG A 635 11.59 -24.24 -29.56
N TYR A 636 12.81 -23.68 -29.56
CA TYR A 636 13.11 -22.32 -29.13
C TYR A 636 13.72 -21.51 -30.27
N SER A 637 13.36 -20.24 -30.36
CA SER A 637 13.92 -19.28 -31.32
C SER A 637 14.48 -18.05 -30.61
N LEU A 638 15.58 -17.51 -31.10
CA LEU A 638 16.22 -16.34 -30.49
C LEU A 638 15.45 -15.07 -30.84
N PHE A 639 14.77 -14.48 -29.86
CA PHE A 639 14.10 -13.19 -29.98
C PHE A 639 15.12 -12.08 -30.27
N GLY A 640 16.20 -12.05 -29.49
CA GLY A 640 17.28 -11.09 -29.64
C GLY A 640 18.35 -11.25 -28.57
N ARG A 641 19.43 -10.51 -28.73
CA ARG A 641 20.56 -10.41 -27.79
C ARG A 641 20.80 -8.97 -27.38
N ILE A 642 21.20 -8.83 -26.13
CA ILE A 642 21.63 -7.57 -25.55
C ILE A 642 23.05 -7.79 -25.05
N GLN A 643 23.98 -7.00 -25.58
CA GLN A 643 25.37 -7.01 -25.13
C GLN A 643 25.48 -6.16 -23.87
N LEU A 644 26.03 -6.73 -22.81
CA LEU A 644 26.13 -6.11 -21.50
C LEU A 644 27.60 -6.05 -21.07
N LYS A 645 27.99 -4.92 -20.50
CA LYS A 645 29.22 -4.77 -19.71
C LYS A 645 28.87 -4.91 -18.24
N VAL A 646 29.46 -5.87 -17.54
CA VAL A 646 29.32 -5.93 -16.08
C VAL A 646 30.11 -4.77 -15.47
N ALA A 647 29.48 -4.01 -14.58
CA ALA A 647 30.12 -2.87 -13.93
C ALA A 647 31.38 -3.28 -13.14
N SER A 648 32.32 -2.34 -13.03
CA SER A 648 33.53 -2.57 -12.24
C SER A 648 33.21 -2.48 -10.74
N GLY A 649 33.73 -3.42 -9.94
CA GLY A 649 33.61 -3.37 -8.48
C GLY A 649 32.35 -4.03 -7.91
N ILE A 650 31.55 -4.71 -8.74
CA ILE A 650 30.53 -5.63 -8.24
C ILE A 650 31.19 -6.74 -7.40
N ALA A 651 30.46 -7.23 -6.39
CA ALA A 651 30.91 -8.34 -5.57
C ALA A 651 31.17 -9.60 -6.43
N ALA A 652 32.05 -10.48 -5.95
CA ALA A 652 32.20 -11.78 -6.59
C ALA A 652 30.86 -12.54 -6.50
N ASP A 653 30.47 -13.22 -7.59
CA ASP A 653 29.25 -14.01 -7.67
C ASP A 653 27.93 -13.18 -7.59
N THR A 654 27.95 -11.89 -7.95
CA THR A 654 26.71 -11.12 -8.09
C THR A 654 25.79 -11.75 -9.13
N GLN A 655 24.53 -11.99 -8.75
CA GLN A 655 23.50 -12.46 -9.66
C GLN A 655 23.06 -11.32 -10.59
N ALA A 656 22.90 -11.63 -11.86
CA ALA A 656 22.37 -10.67 -12.79
C ALA A 656 20.89 -10.43 -12.56
N PHE A 657 20.48 -9.17 -12.62
CA PHE A 657 19.08 -8.83 -12.60
C PHE A 657 18.56 -8.46 -14.01
N LEU A 658 17.35 -8.95 -14.31
CA LEU A 658 16.58 -8.61 -15.48
C LEU A 658 15.09 -8.59 -15.14
N ALA A 659 14.39 -7.51 -15.48
CA ALA A 659 12.93 -7.47 -15.48
C ALA A 659 12.39 -7.20 -16.88
N LEU A 660 11.21 -7.76 -17.17
CA LEU A 660 10.34 -7.17 -18.20
C LEU A 660 9.60 -6.00 -17.59
N GLN A 661 9.74 -4.84 -18.21
CA GLN A 661 8.85 -3.73 -17.94
C GLN A 661 7.49 -4.05 -18.56
N ARG A 662 6.43 -3.94 -17.78
CA ARG A 662 5.07 -4.16 -18.27
C ARG A 662 4.44 -2.82 -18.60
N ASP A 663 4.47 -2.49 -19.88
CA ASP A 663 3.75 -1.40 -20.51
C ASP A 663 2.94 -1.93 -21.70
N ASP A 664 2.20 -1.04 -22.36
CA ASP A 664 1.45 -1.33 -23.58
C ASP A 664 2.33 -1.68 -24.78
N GLN A 665 3.64 -1.45 -24.67
CA GLN A 665 4.64 -1.78 -25.68
C GLN A 665 5.15 -3.21 -25.56
N THR A 666 5.08 -3.83 -24.38
CA THR A 666 5.58 -5.20 -24.15
C THR A 666 4.57 -6.27 -24.57
N LYS A 667 4.63 -6.66 -25.85
CA LYS A 667 3.66 -7.59 -26.48
C LYS A 667 4.23 -8.38 -27.64
N PHE A 668 3.63 -9.53 -27.91
CA PHE A 668 3.95 -10.37 -29.06
C PHE A 668 2.76 -10.45 -30.02
N LEU A 669 3.09 -10.54 -31.29
CA LEU A 669 2.15 -10.74 -32.39
C LEU A 669 2.31 -12.17 -32.90
N LEU A 670 1.20 -12.88 -33.03
CA LEU A 670 1.16 -14.19 -33.69
C LEU A 670 0.84 -14.05 -35.17
N SER A 671 1.06 -15.11 -35.94
CA SER A 671 0.78 -15.17 -37.38
C SER A 671 -0.71 -14.97 -37.71
N SER A 672 -1.60 -15.17 -36.74
CA SER A 672 -3.04 -14.88 -36.83
C SER A 672 -3.38 -13.39 -36.74
N GLY A 673 -2.45 -12.56 -36.29
CA GLY A 673 -2.65 -11.14 -35.99
C GLY A 673 -3.08 -10.87 -34.55
N SER A 674 -3.26 -11.91 -33.72
CA SER A 674 -3.55 -11.77 -32.30
C SER A 674 -2.35 -11.19 -31.53
N GLU A 675 -2.63 -10.25 -30.63
CA GLU A 675 -1.68 -9.70 -29.67
C GLU A 675 -1.79 -10.44 -28.32
N HIS A 676 -0.63 -10.84 -27.80
CA HIS A 676 -0.52 -11.52 -26.51
C HIS A 676 0.55 -10.84 -25.64
N ARG A 677 0.33 -10.82 -24.33
CA ARG A 677 1.37 -10.50 -23.35
C ARG A 677 2.51 -11.54 -23.42
N THR A 678 3.60 -11.41 -22.69
CA THR A 678 4.71 -12.39 -22.71
C THR A 678 5.33 -12.61 -21.36
N ASP A 679 5.48 -13.85 -20.94
CA ASP A 679 6.02 -14.13 -19.60
C ASP A 679 7.54 -14.26 -19.67
N LEU A 680 8.26 -13.39 -18.95
CA LEU A 680 9.68 -13.59 -18.69
C LEU A 680 9.81 -14.73 -17.70
N MET A 681 10.38 -15.82 -18.16
CA MET A 681 10.83 -16.90 -17.29
C MET A 681 12.05 -16.41 -16.51
N PRO A 682 12.27 -16.87 -15.27
CA PRO A 682 13.37 -16.45 -14.43
C PRO A 682 14.70 -16.85 -15.09
N LEU A 683 15.75 -16.13 -14.71
CA LEU A 683 17.09 -16.60 -15.02
C LEU A 683 17.30 -17.97 -14.35
N PRO A 684 17.80 -18.99 -15.07
CA PRO A 684 18.16 -20.24 -14.43
C PRO A 684 19.14 -19.92 -13.31
N THR A 685 18.88 -20.40 -12.11
CA THR A 685 19.87 -20.36 -11.04
C THR A 685 20.33 -21.79 -10.84
N THR A 686 21.65 -22.03 -10.82
CA THR A 686 22.12 -23.25 -10.17
C THR A 686 21.55 -23.25 -8.76
N LEU A 687 20.91 -24.37 -8.40
CA LEU A 687 20.44 -24.64 -7.05
C LEU A 687 21.50 -24.16 -6.06
N ILE A 688 21.27 -23.03 -5.39
CA ILE A 688 21.76 -22.91 -4.04
C ILE A 688 20.92 -23.95 -3.32
N SER A 689 21.45 -25.17 -3.25
CA SER A 689 20.96 -26.06 -2.22
C SER A 689 21.09 -25.27 -0.90
N PRO A 690 20.11 -25.27 0.00
CA PRO A 690 20.25 -24.69 1.33
C PRO A 690 21.40 -25.33 2.15
N SER A 691 22.19 -26.23 1.55
CA SER A 691 23.52 -26.70 1.94
C SER A 691 24.56 -25.61 2.25
N GLY A 692 24.24 -24.32 2.16
CA GLY A 692 25.07 -23.23 2.70
C GLY A 692 25.10 -23.19 4.23
N ILE A 693 24.15 -23.84 4.91
CA ILE A 693 24.06 -23.87 6.39
C ILE A 693 24.90 -25.03 6.97
N ASN A 694 26.14 -25.20 6.51
CA ASN A 694 27.05 -26.24 7.02
C ASN A 694 28.01 -25.76 8.12
N SER A 695 27.85 -24.52 8.59
CA SER A 695 28.66 -23.99 9.70
C SER A 695 27.81 -23.19 10.67
N ILE A 696 27.62 -23.70 11.88
CA ILE A 696 27.14 -22.89 13.00
C ILE A 696 28.32 -22.06 13.51
N GLN A 697 28.18 -20.75 13.46
CA GLN A 697 29.14 -19.78 13.96
C GLN A 697 28.39 -18.73 14.76
N GLY A 698 28.86 -18.37 15.96
CA GLY A 698 28.17 -17.41 16.82
C GLY A 698 28.88 -17.26 18.16
N LEU A 699 28.47 -16.28 18.95
CA LEU A 699 29.02 -16.06 20.30
C LEU A 699 28.06 -16.63 21.36
N VAL A 700 28.57 -17.51 22.22
CA VAL A 700 27.85 -17.94 23.42
C VAL A 700 28.06 -16.90 24.51
N PHE A 701 27.00 -16.33 25.08
CA PHE A 701 27.07 -15.40 26.20
C PHE A 701 26.08 -15.78 27.30
N SER A 702 26.31 -15.26 28.51
CA SER A 702 25.32 -15.32 29.59
C SER A 702 24.39 -14.13 29.43
N ASP A 703 23.15 -14.42 29.08
CA ASP A 703 22.08 -13.42 29.01
C ASP A 703 21.62 -13.10 30.44
N LEU A 704 22.02 -11.94 30.92
CA LEU A 704 21.78 -11.50 32.29
C LEU A 704 20.39 -10.87 32.44
N ASN A 705 19.77 -10.42 31.35
CA ASN A 705 18.52 -9.69 31.36
C ASN A 705 17.34 -10.46 30.72
N GLY A 706 17.61 -11.57 30.04
CA GLY A 706 16.63 -12.49 29.47
C GLY A 706 16.06 -12.07 28.12
N ASP A 707 16.70 -11.15 27.40
CA ASP A 707 16.22 -10.64 26.11
C ASP A 707 16.82 -11.33 24.87
N GLY A 708 17.78 -12.23 25.07
CA GLY A 708 18.40 -13.03 24.01
C GLY A 708 19.34 -12.26 23.07
N ILE A 709 19.69 -11.01 23.36
CA ILE A 709 20.61 -10.19 22.55
C ILE A 709 21.84 -9.85 23.37
N GLN A 710 23.05 -10.08 22.86
CA GLN A 710 24.25 -9.72 23.60
C GLN A 710 24.39 -8.20 23.74
N GLN A 711 24.41 -7.69 24.98
CA GLN A 711 24.78 -6.30 25.23
C GLN A 711 26.26 -6.15 25.62
N ALA A 712 26.74 -4.90 25.62
CA ALA A 712 28.12 -4.57 26.00
C ALA A 712 28.53 -5.08 27.40
N ALA A 713 27.57 -5.32 28.29
CA ALA A 713 27.81 -5.87 29.63
C ALA A 713 27.87 -7.41 29.67
N GLU A 714 27.51 -8.09 28.59
CA GLU A 714 27.37 -9.54 28.51
C GLU A 714 28.52 -10.12 27.71
N SER A 715 29.57 -10.54 28.41
CA SER A 715 30.76 -11.08 27.74
C SER A 715 30.53 -12.50 27.20
N GLY A 716 31.20 -12.81 26.09
CA GLY A 716 31.26 -14.18 25.58
C GLY A 716 31.78 -15.15 26.64
N THR A 717 31.22 -16.36 26.68
CA THR A 717 31.55 -17.41 27.64
C THR A 717 32.45 -18.46 26.98
N PRO A 718 33.79 -18.35 27.12
CA PRO A 718 34.72 -19.25 26.44
C PRO A 718 34.61 -20.69 26.95
N GLY A 719 34.91 -21.67 26.08
CA GLY A 719 34.99 -23.09 26.44
C GLY A 719 33.65 -23.84 26.52
N ARG A 720 32.56 -23.26 26.02
CA ARG A 720 31.25 -23.92 25.93
C ARG A 720 31.18 -24.82 24.70
N THR A 721 30.70 -26.05 24.88
CA THR A 721 30.40 -26.99 23.79
C THR A 721 28.96 -26.78 23.32
N VAL A 722 28.77 -26.47 22.05
CA VAL A 722 27.45 -26.37 21.41
C VAL A 722 27.15 -27.72 20.76
N LEU A 723 26.03 -28.35 21.13
CA LEU A 723 25.58 -29.63 20.57
C LEU A 723 24.43 -29.37 19.60
N VAL A 724 24.61 -29.80 18.35
CA VAL A 724 23.58 -29.74 17.31
C VAL A 724 22.86 -31.09 17.30
N SER A 725 21.57 -31.11 17.57
CA SER A 725 20.76 -32.33 17.52
C SER A 725 19.66 -32.18 16.47
N ALA A 726 19.60 -33.13 15.53
CA ALA A 726 18.56 -33.19 14.49
C ALA A 726 17.21 -33.75 15.00
N SER A 727 16.99 -33.85 16.32
CA SER A 727 15.76 -34.39 16.90
C SER A 727 15.05 -33.35 17.76
N VAL A 728 13.83 -33.00 17.35
CA VAL A 728 12.84 -32.29 18.18
C VAL A 728 12.44 -33.24 19.30
N ASN A 729 12.61 -32.83 20.56
CA ASN A 729 12.31 -33.56 21.81
C ASN A 729 13.43 -34.42 22.42
N GLY A 730 14.54 -33.82 22.86
CA GLY A 730 15.25 -34.14 24.13
C GLY A 730 15.53 -35.61 24.53
N SER A 731 15.44 -36.57 23.62
CA SER A 731 15.58 -37.99 23.90
C SER A 731 16.79 -38.48 23.12
N ALA A 732 17.93 -38.60 23.79
CA ALA A 732 19.15 -39.07 23.16
C ALA A 732 18.93 -40.44 22.52
N ALA A 733 19.36 -40.59 21.26
CA ALA A 733 19.51 -41.90 20.63
C ALA A 733 20.40 -42.79 21.51
N SER A 734 19.99 -44.04 21.71
CA SER A 734 20.68 -44.99 22.59
C SER A 734 22.15 -45.15 22.18
N GLY A 735 23.07 -44.70 23.03
CA GLY A 735 24.51 -44.96 22.83
C GLY A 735 25.48 -43.85 23.25
N GLN A 736 25.03 -42.66 23.66
CA GLN A 736 25.93 -41.63 24.19
C GLN A 736 25.61 -41.26 25.64
N SER A 737 26.65 -41.33 26.48
CA SER A 737 26.65 -41.00 27.90
C SER A 737 26.19 -39.55 28.12
N GLY A 738 25.05 -39.37 28.79
CA GLY A 738 24.58 -38.06 29.21
C GLY A 738 25.51 -37.40 30.22
N VAL A 739 25.59 -36.07 30.15
CA VAL A 739 25.99 -35.22 31.26
C VAL A 739 24.87 -34.20 31.43
N GLU A 740 24.09 -34.33 32.50
CA GLU A 740 23.30 -33.23 33.05
C GLU A 740 24.23 -32.09 33.46
N PRO A 741 23.92 -30.81 33.20
CA PRO A 741 24.60 -29.73 33.87
C PRO A 741 24.00 -29.57 35.28
N ASP A 742 24.70 -30.10 36.27
CA ASP A 742 24.59 -29.65 37.66
C ASP A 742 24.98 -28.15 37.75
N ASN A 743 23.97 -27.28 37.88
CA ASN A 743 23.76 -26.12 38.82
C ASN A 743 24.99 -25.26 39.25
N PRO A 744 24.95 -23.90 39.49
CA PRO A 744 23.99 -23.25 40.39
C PRO A 744 23.80 -21.70 40.29
N PHE A 745 23.63 -21.10 39.10
CA PHE A 745 23.21 -19.68 38.99
C PHE A 745 22.24 -19.49 37.82
N GLY A 746 21.04 -19.00 38.12
CA GLY A 746 19.89 -18.94 37.20
C GLY A 746 19.98 -17.87 36.10
N GLY A 747 20.88 -18.04 35.14
CA GLY A 747 20.87 -17.32 33.86
C GLY A 747 21.07 -18.33 32.72
N GLY A 748 20.16 -18.35 31.75
CA GLY A 748 20.29 -19.21 30.56
C GLY A 748 21.49 -18.81 29.71
N ALA A 749 22.14 -19.77 29.07
CA ALA A 749 23.12 -19.51 28.03
C ALA A 749 22.38 -19.48 26.68
N TYR A 750 22.62 -18.45 25.87
CA TYR A 750 21.97 -18.26 24.56
C TYR A 750 23.02 -18.16 23.44
N LEU A 751 22.58 -18.41 22.21
CA LEU A 751 23.39 -18.31 20.99
C LEU A 751 22.76 -17.23 20.10
N GLN A 752 23.57 -16.23 19.69
CA GLN A 752 23.18 -15.21 18.71
C GLN A 752 23.99 -15.40 17.42
N ASP A 753 23.36 -15.05 16.30
CA ASP A 753 23.80 -15.26 14.90
C ASP A 753 23.86 -16.75 14.53
N ILE A 754 22.76 -17.29 13.98
CA ILE A 754 22.77 -18.59 13.31
C ILE A 754 22.71 -18.27 11.82
N ASN A 755 23.83 -18.50 11.11
CA ASN A 755 23.87 -18.48 9.64
C ASN A 755 23.74 -19.90 9.09
#